data_AF-A0A837NPW0-F1
#
_entry.id   AF-A0A837NPW0-F1
#
_cell.length_a   1.000
_cell.length_b   1.000
_cell.length_c   1.000
_cell.angle_alpha   90.00
_cell.angle_beta   90.00
_cell.angle_gamma   90.00
#
_symmetry.space_group_name_H-M   'P 1'
#
loop_
_entity.id
_entity.type
_entity.pdbx_description
1 polymer ?
#
loop_
_entity_poly.entity_id
_entity_poly.type
_entity_poly.pdbx_seq_one_letter_code
_entity_poly.pdbx_strand_id
1 'polypeptide(L)'
;MQHRQLWYRGGLGLALALVVVGYRGSRTVIRAVPRAQLSVDQKMPSTSSVFSASKLTLQDEANNSAPQVSPEAQESSGPDKQSDLTSGSSTSSSGISSGISSGNSSGNSSGNSSGNSSGNSSGSTILENAKNNQTSETATTKAAEMVNGTVKMTLDTNGTLHLSGGSFGASLGSATGSWIVKTLTANGYQPTQVSKIVIDGKITATAMTNYSYLFANLPNVTAIDGLANLNLTGVTDISWLFLNCSQLGALDLNSWDVSSVIRMEGTFQNCAKLVTLNVANWNTDSLQYLIDTFNGDSSLTSLPVGKWNTSKVATMMRTFTDCSSLTSLDIANWDTRVVTNMSAIFRGMSKVKSLPIDKWQTGRVVNMQLVFSGDTSLESINVANWDTSRATALDGTFAKLPNIKSLPLDNWNTSNVQTIRSTFYGDTNLTQLPIDNWNVGKVFDFNSTFSGCASLTTAPVANWNTQSATNLGYTFEGMTSLTSLPVDNWQTGTVTNMAGTFSRVSQLKSLPISKWNTKNVQNMAGTFSEMSSVTALSVDNWQTGNVTTMRGIFTKVSQVKNLPVGKWNTAKVVDMGQVFYGNLQLTSLPIENWNTSSATDFSQLFAEDSGLQTLSLGAWNTTKVTNFESVFQNTSLDKLDLTGWNTNSAQTYTNAFSSKLPPKRLLLGPSFNFFKSESWHLPNPSSEAPYIGKWRSLNNKKVYTSADLMTKYDGKTIVGEFEWATGNTITVKYVDAAGKSLAPDTKISGATGDAYHIKPIEIQGYVPDQPDGVQGNFTVKDETITLMYNPGGLMFVSAPQTINFGQNPITGKSENYGASYDTGLVIQDGRSIGSTWSLNATLSASGFTSKQSARPLAAVLSYKDQQTGGESILTPGVARLIVNNHQTVSNQGVNILGQKTALGALSLQVPTDRALTDTYQATVTWTLNQGVPNR
;
A
#
# COMPACT_ATOMS: atom_id res chain seq x y z
N MET A 1 42.28 19.23 14.36
CA MET A 1 41.29 19.63 13.33
C MET A 1 40.10 18.71 13.55
N GLN A 2 39.12 19.00 14.41
CA GLN A 2 38.10 20.06 14.29
C GLN A 2 37.48 20.11 12.88
N HIS A 3 36.25 19.62 12.77
CA HIS A 3 35.13 20.39 12.22
C HIS A 3 33.82 19.97 12.94
N ARG A 4 32.97 20.95 13.22
CA ARG A 4 31.62 20.83 13.80
C ARG A 4 30.57 21.19 12.73
N GLN A 5 29.30 20.98 13.08
CA GLN A 5 28.07 21.57 12.49
C GLN A 5 27.49 20.81 11.27
N LEU A 6 26.16 20.77 11.06
CA LEU A 6 25.01 21.18 11.90
C LEU A 6 23.76 20.34 11.55
N TRP A 7 22.69 20.48 12.34
CA TRP A 7 21.38 19.86 12.10
C TRP A 7 20.64 20.47 10.91
N TYR A 8 19.75 19.69 10.28
CA TYR A 8 18.46 20.22 9.80
C TYR A 8 17.32 19.21 10.01
N ARG A 9 16.09 19.73 10.06
CA ARG A 9 14.87 19.05 10.55
C ARG A 9 14.10 18.30 9.46
N GLY A 10 13.45 17.21 9.88
CA GLY A 10 11.99 17.04 9.74
C GLY A 10 11.39 16.87 8.35
N GLY A 11 10.97 15.64 8.03
CA GLY A 11 10.06 15.33 6.94
C GLY A 11 9.25 14.07 7.27
N LEU A 12 8.15 14.22 8.02
CA LEU A 12 7.17 13.14 8.21
C LEU A 12 6.42 12.94 6.89
N GLY A 13 6.59 11.77 6.27
CA GLY A 13 5.78 11.33 5.15
C GLY A 13 5.10 10.01 5.51
N LEU A 14 3.77 10.01 5.64
CA LEU A 14 3.00 8.77 5.58
C LEU A 14 3.17 8.19 4.17
N ALA A 15 3.95 7.12 4.04
CA ALA A 15 3.95 6.30 2.84
C ALA A 15 3.03 5.09 3.07
N LEU A 16 1.93 5.01 2.32
CA LEU A 16 1.31 3.72 2.05
C LEU A 16 2.36 2.86 1.32
N ALA A 17 2.96 1.92 2.04
CA ALA A 17 3.85 0.94 1.44
C ALA A 17 3.03 -0.07 0.63
N LEU A 18 2.65 0.31 -0.59
CA LEU A 18 2.49 -0.63 -1.68
C LEU A 18 3.86 -1.28 -1.89
N VAL A 19 4.10 -2.40 -1.19
CA VAL A 19 5.31 -3.19 -1.37
C VAL A 19 5.23 -3.91 -2.71
N VAL A 20 5.58 -3.17 -3.77
CA VAL A 20 6.13 -3.80 -4.97
C VAL A 20 7.44 -4.45 -4.51
N VAL A 21 7.41 -5.76 -4.27
CA VAL A 21 8.62 -6.55 -4.02
C VAL A 21 9.42 -6.60 -5.32
N GLY A 22 10.14 -5.51 -5.57
CA GLY A 22 11.23 -5.48 -6.53
C GLY A 22 12.32 -6.41 -6.02
N TYR A 23 12.21 -7.69 -6.38
CA TYR A 23 13.16 -8.73 -5.99
C TYR A 23 14.50 -8.45 -6.66
N ARG A 24 15.30 -7.55 -6.07
CA ARG A 24 16.74 -7.54 -6.24
C ARG A 24 17.23 -8.85 -5.63
N GLY A 25 17.25 -9.89 -6.48
CA GLY A 25 17.74 -11.19 -6.08
C GLY A 25 19.12 -11.03 -5.48
N SER A 26 19.29 -11.54 -4.26
CA SER A 26 20.61 -11.79 -3.69
C SER A 26 21.44 -12.47 -4.78
N ARG A 27 22.59 -11.89 -5.14
CA ARG A 27 23.47 -12.50 -6.16
C ARG A 27 23.71 -13.94 -5.75
N THR A 28 23.21 -14.88 -6.54
CA THR A 28 23.48 -16.30 -6.34
C THR A 28 24.97 -16.51 -6.53
N VAL A 29 25.73 -16.48 -5.43
CA VAL A 29 27.02 -17.13 -5.38
C VAL A 29 26.71 -18.61 -5.49
N ILE A 30 26.80 -19.13 -6.72
CA ILE A 30 26.79 -20.56 -6.98
C ILE A 30 27.96 -21.12 -6.18
N ARG A 31 27.67 -21.73 -5.03
CA ARG A 31 28.67 -22.50 -4.28
C ARG A 31 28.95 -23.77 -5.08
N ALA A 32 29.91 -23.68 -5.99
CA ALA A 32 30.67 -24.84 -6.41
C ALA A 32 31.25 -25.51 -5.15
N VAL A 33 31.14 -26.84 -5.06
CA VAL A 33 31.80 -27.60 -4.01
C VAL A 33 33.32 -27.35 -4.13
N PRO A 34 34.02 -26.89 -3.07
CA PRO A 34 35.43 -26.56 -3.16
C PRO A 34 36.28 -27.77 -3.56
N ARG A 35 37.05 -27.63 -4.64
CA ARG A 35 38.03 -28.63 -5.09
C ARG A 35 39.38 -28.37 -4.43
N ALA A 36 39.50 -28.76 -3.17
CA ALA A 36 40.76 -28.86 -2.43
C ALA A 36 40.61 -30.07 -1.47
N GLN A 37 41.41 -31.12 -1.57
CA GLN A 37 42.83 -31.16 -1.95
C GLN A 37 43.09 -32.00 -3.21
N LEU A 38 43.98 -31.52 -4.06
CA LEU A 38 44.87 -32.31 -4.94
C LEU A 38 45.88 -31.32 -5.55
N SER A 39 47.09 -31.30 -5.00
CA SER A 39 48.20 -30.54 -5.57
C SER A 39 48.61 -31.14 -6.92
N VAL A 40 48.98 -30.27 -7.85
CA VAL A 40 49.43 -30.65 -9.20
C VAL A 40 50.67 -31.51 -9.11
N ASP A 41 50.61 -32.73 -9.67
CA ASP A 41 51.66 -33.16 -10.59
C ASP A 41 51.21 -34.29 -11.54
N GLN A 42 51.87 -34.35 -12.70
CA GLN A 42 51.81 -35.42 -13.71
C GLN A 42 50.45 -35.75 -14.39
N LYS A 43 50.28 -35.13 -15.57
CA LYS A 43 49.96 -35.77 -16.87
C LYS A 43 49.08 -37.05 -16.83
N MET A 44 47.82 -36.96 -17.25
CA MET A 44 47.06 -38.13 -17.72
C MET A 44 46.41 -37.92 -19.10
N PRO A 45 46.19 -39.01 -19.87
CA PRO A 45 45.97 -38.96 -21.32
C PRO A 45 44.49 -39.03 -21.70
N SER A 46 44.25 -38.99 -23.01
CA SER A 46 42.98 -39.27 -23.68
C SER A 46 42.59 -40.75 -23.62
N THR A 47 41.40 -41.04 -24.19
CA THR A 47 40.75 -42.36 -24.38
C THR A 47 40.13 -42.94 -23.09
N SER A 48 39.11 -43.80 -23.09
CA SER A 48 37.93 -44.11 -23.92
C SER A 48 37.32 -45.39 -23.31
N SER A 49 36.08 -45.73 -23.69
CA SER A 49 35.46 -47.08 -23.59
C SER A 49 34.96 -47.63 -22.24
N VAL A 50 33.64 -47.88 -22.23
CA VAL A 50 32.95 -49.15 -21.91
C VAL A 50 33.23 -49.89 -20.59
N PHE A 51 32.20 -49.96 -19.74
CA PHE A 51 31.73 -51.18 -19.03
C PHE A 51 30.19 -51.08 -18.98
N SER A 52 29.40 -51.83 -19.77
CA SER A 52 29.07 -53.27 -19.72
C SER A 52 28.19 -53.67 -18.52
N ALA A 53 26.98 -54.15 -18.78
CA ALA A 53 26.04 -54.65 -17.79
C ALA A 53 26.33 -56.13 -17.42
N SER A 54 26.00 -56.53 -16.18
CA SER A 54 25.78 -57.93 -15.82
C SER A 54 24.85 -58.10 -14.62
N LYS A 55 23.94 -59.05 -14.79
CA LYS A 55 22.87 -59.60 -13.93
C LYS A 55 23.01 -59.51 -12.40
N LEU A 56 21.90 -59.10 -11.78
CA LEU A 56 21.00 -59.95 -10.95
C LEU A 56 21.63 -61.06 -10.09
N THR A 57 21.36 -60.98 -8.79
CA THR A 57 20.65 -62.05 -8.05
C THR A 57 19.64 -61.42 -7.09
N LEU A 58 18.41 -61.95 -7.12
CA LEU A 58 17.38 -61.74 -6.09
C LEU A 58 17.50 -62.85 -5.04
N GLN A 59 17.05 -62.58 -3.83
CA GLN A 59 16.56 -63.63 -2.95
C GLN A 59 15.37 -63.11 -2.16
N ASP A 60 14.19 -63.67 -2.45
CA ASP A 60 12.97 -63.46 -1.69
C ASP A 60 13.07 -64.11 -0.31
N GLU A 61 12.30 -63.61 0.66
CA GLU A 61 11.26 -64.46 1.26
C GLU A 61 10.15 -63.60 1.88
N ALA A 62 8.92 -64.11 1.83
CA ALA A 62 7.70 -63.39 2.19
C ALA A 62 7.05 -64.00 3.43
N ASN A 63 6.17 -63.26 4.11
CA ASN A 63 4.92 -63.90 4.52
C ASN A 63 3.70 -62.97 4.69
N ASN A 64 2.58 -63.53 4.24
CA ASN A 64 1.22 -63.00 4.15
C ASN A 64 0.59 -62.58 5.49
N SER A 65 -0.43 -61.70 5.43
CA SER A 65 -1.82 -62.03 5.82
C SER A 65 -2.80 -60.88 5.50
N ALA A 66 -3.91 -61.21 4.82
CA ALA A 66 -5.07 -60.34 4.62
C ALA A 66 -6.18 -60.63 5.68
N PRO A 67 -7.32 -59.92 5.69
CA PRO A 67 -8.44 -60.31 4.81
C PRO A 67 -9.29 -59.15 4.24
N GLN A 68 -10.26 -59.51 3.37
CA GLN A 68 -11.21 -58.63 2.65
C GLN A 68 -12.43 -58.19 3.50
N VAL A 69 -13.22 -57.21 3.00
CA VAL A 69 -14.68 -57.34 2.68
C VAL A 69 -15.05 -56.41 1.49
N SER A 70 -16.09 -56.78 0.74
CA SER A 70 -16.65 -56.20 -0.51
C SER A 70 -17.62 -55.00 -0.31
N PRO A 71 -18.14 -54.33 -1.37
CA PRO A 71 -18.94 -53.10 -1.27
C PRO A 71 -20.47 -53.31 -1.36
N GLU A 72 -21.24 -52.34 -0.86
CA GLU A 72 -22.68 -52.20 -1.09
C GLU A 72 -23.04 -50.79 -1.59
N ALA A 73 -24.11 -50.72 -2.39
CA ALA A 73 -24.71 -49.50 -2.90
C ALA A 73 -26.17 -49.40 -2.41
N GLN A 74 -26.73 -48.19 -2.30
CA GLN A 74 -28.18 -47.97 -2.47
C GLN A 74 -28.50 -46.55 -2.95
N GLU A 75 -29.53 -46.47 -3.80
CA GLU A 75 -30.19 -45.26 -4.27
C GLU A 75 -31.40 -44.89 -3.38
N SER A 76 -31.79 -43.61 -3.40
CA SER A 76 -33.20 -43.16 -3.35
C SER A 76 -33.21 -41.66 -3.77
N SER A 77 -33.91 -41.21 -4.82
CA SER A 77 -35.38 -41.02 -4.98
C SER A 77 -36.01 -40.28 -3.78
N GLY A 78 -36.60 -39.09 -3.87
CA GLY A 78 -37.29 -38.45 -4.99
C GLY A 78 -37.73 -37.00 -4.63
N PRO A 79 -38.76 -36.42 -5.30
CA PRO A 79 -38.74 -35.00 -5.67
C PRO A 79 -39.69 -34.08 -4.89
N ASP A 80 -39.54 -32.75 -5.02
CA ASP A 80 -40.67 -31.91 -5.45
C ASP A 80 -40.33 -30.47 -5.93
N LYS A 81 -41.07 -30.06 -6.97
CA LYS A 81 -41.62 -28.73 -7.33
C LYS A 81 -40.77 -27.44 -7.31
N GLN A 82 -40.41 -27.08 -8.53
CA GLN A 82 -40.54 -25.75 -9.13
C GLN A 82 -41.87 -25.03 -8.79
N SER A 83 -41.81 -23.75 -8.39
CA SER A 83 -42.92 -22.79 -8.46
C SER A 83 -42.41 -21.38 -8.75
N ASP A 84 -43.01 -20.72 -9.72
CA ASP A 84 -42.60 -19.43 -10.28
C ASP A 84 -43.53 -18.29 -9.80
N LEU A 85 -43.17 -17.04 -10.14
CA LEU A 85 -44.03 -15.83 -10.21
C LEU A 85 -44.26 -14.93 -8.95
N THR A 86 -43.53 -13.81 -8.97
CA THR A 86 -44.01 -12.39 -8.90
C THR A 86 -44.76 -11.80 -7.69
N SER A 87 -44.21 -10.71 -7.15
CA SER A 87 -44.74 -9.31 -7.23
C SER A 87 -43.67 -8.35 -6.69
N GLY A 88 -43.20 -7.32 -7.42
CA GLY A 88 -43.81 -5.97 -7.53
C GLY A 88 -43.07 -4.98 -6.61
N SER A 89 -42.77 -3.72 -6.94
CA SER A 89 -42.97 -2.94 -8.17
C SER A 89 -42.21 -1.60 -8.11
N SER A 90 -41.80 -1.05 -9.28
CA SER A 90 -41.66 0.40 -9.59
C SER A 90 -40.53 1.20 -8.88
N THR A 91 -39.97 2.30 -9.40
CA THR A 91 -40.26 3.16 -10.58
C THR A 91 -38.98 3.63 -11.32
N SER A 92 -39.16 4.07 -12.57
CA SER A 92 -38.24 4.90 -13.40
C SER A 92 -38.03 6.32 -12.83
N SER A 93 -37.25 7.28 -13.39
CA SER A 93 -36.71 7.55 -14.75
C SER A 93 -35.61 8.65 -14.73
N SER A 94 -34.86 8.82 -15.84
CA SER A 94 -34.20 10.09 -16.33
C SER A 94 -33.19 10.84 -15.41
N GLY A 95 -32.22 11.63 -15.89
CA GLY A 95 -31.77 11.94 -17.26
C GLY A 95 -31.18 13.35 -17.42
N ILE A 96 -29.86 13.46 -17.65
CA ILE A 96 -29.12 14.57 -18.34
C ILE A 96 -28.89 15.91 -17.60
N SER A 97 -27.66 16.45 -17.76
CA SER A 97 -27.21 17.86 -17.63
C SER A 97 -27.13 18.48 -16.22
N SER A 98 -26.31 19.53 -15.94
CA SER A 98 -24.94 19.96 -16.34
C SER A 98 -24.64 21.28 -15.60
N GLY A 99 -23.37 21.69 -15.53
CA GLY A 99 -22.96 23.02 -15.04
C GLY A 99 -22.31 23.04 -13.63
N ILE A 100 -21.26 23.78 -13.29
CA ILE A 100 -20.13 24.51 -13.93
C ILE A 100 -19.62 25.51 -12.85
N SER A 101 -18.31 25.81 -12.78
CA SER A 101 -17.69 26.98 -12.08
C SER A 101 -17.58 26.91 -10.53
N SER A 102 -16.53 27.41 -9.84
CA SER A 102 -15.21 28.01 -10.23
C SER A 102 -14.29 28.26 -9.01
N GLY A 103 -12.97 28.41 -9.27
CA GLY A 103 -11.95 28.98 -8.36
C GLY A 103 -10.77 28.01 -8.15
N ASN A 104 -9.58 28.12 -8.77
CA ASN A 104 -8.68 29.26 -9.08
C ASN A 104 -8.16 29.95 -7.81
N SER A 105 -6.85 30.19 -7.58
CA SER A 105 -5.61 30.02 -8.39
C SER A 105 -4.39 29.79 -7.44
N SER A 106 -3.08 29.88 -7.74
CA SER A 106 -2.26 30.26 -8.92
C SER A 106 -0.75 29.95 -8.70
N GLY A 107 -0.06 29.39 -9.71
CA GLY A 107 1.31 29.81 -10.11
C GLY A 107 2.52 28.95 -9.68
N ASN A 108 3.62 28.88 -10.44
CA ASN A 108 3.90 29.42 -11.79
C ASN A 108 5.14 28.73 -12.44
N SER A 109 5.18 28.65 -13.80
CA SER A 109 6.32 28.58 -14.75
C SER A 109 7.60 27.73 -14.45
N SER A 110 8.32 27.13 -15.40
CA SER A 110 8.35 27.09 -16.88
C SER A 110 9.17 25.84 -17.29
N GLY A 111 9.19 25.30 -18.50
CA GLY A 111 8.54 25.68 -19.76
C GLY A 111 9.47 25.37 -20.94
N ASN A 112 9.08 24.50 -21.88
CA ASN A 112 9.65 24.50 -23.22
C ASN A 112 8.63 23.97 -24.24
N SER A 113 8.36 24.76 -25.28
CA SER A 113 7.66 24.34 -26.50
C SER A 113 8.69 23.64 -27.42
N SER A 114 8.44 23.15 -28.64
CA SER A 114 7.31 23.01 -29.57
C SER A 114 7.84 22.01 -30.63
N GLY A 115 7.09 21.33 -31.48
CA GLY A 115 5.68 21.41 -31.84
C GLY A 115 5.52 20.66 -33.18
N ASN A 116 4.43 19.89 -33.28
CA ASN A 116 3.93 19.17 -34.46
C ASN A 116 4.30 19.72 -35.85
N SER A 117 4.46 18.83 -36.84
CA SER A 117 3.31 18.44 -37.68
C SER A 117 3.62 17.32 -38.70
N SER A 118 2.54 16.73 -39.20
CA SER A 118 2.44 15.56 -40.08
C SER A 118 2.55 15.87 -41.59
N GLY A 119 3.05 14.91 -42.38
CA GLY A 119 2.92 14.87 -43.84
C GLY A 119 3.12 13.46 -44.38
N ASN A 120 2.27 13.02 -45.31
CA ASN A 120 2.20 11.65 -45.86
C ASN A 120 2.58 11.62 -47.37
N SER A 121 2.53 10.44 -48.01
CA SER A 121 2.91 10.06 -49.39
C SER A 121 4.38 9.61 -49.54
N SER A 122 4.73 8.44 -50.09
CA SER A 122 4.30 7.70 -51.30
C SER A 122 4.89 8.26 -52.60
N GLY A 123 5.82 7.52 -53.22
CA GLY A 123 6.35 7.83 -54.55
C GLY A 123 7.67 7.11 -54.84
N SER A 124 7.63 6.11 -55.73
CA SER A 124 8.83 5.53 -56.36
C SER A 124 9.22 6.37 -57.58
N THR A 125 10.52 6.59 -57.81
CA THR A 125 11.09 6.66 -59.17
C THR A 125 12.61 6.46 -59.14
N ILE A 126 13.10 5.61 -60.02
CA ILE A 126 14.49 5.60 -60.48
C ILE A 126 14.66 6.76 -61.46
N LEU A 127 15.76 7.51 -61.38
CA LEU A 127 16.34 8.20 -62.53
C LEU A 127 17.86 8.24 -62.39
N GLU A 128 18.56 7.91 -63.49
CA GLU A 128 20.01 8.00 -63.60
C GLU A 128 20.47 9.46 -63.60
N ASN A 129 21.71 9.69 -63.17
CA ASN A 129 22.53 10.70 -63.84
C ASN A 129 24.02 10.35 -63.74
N ALA A 130 24.68 10.34 -64.89
CA ALA A 130 26.07 9.91 -65.02
C ALA A 130 27.03 11.10 -65.08
N LYS A 131 28.22 10.90 -64.51
CA LYS A 131 29.47 11.68 -64.72
C LYS A 131 29.42 13.18 -64.37
N ASN A 132 30.13 13.51 -63.29
CA ASN A 132 31.34 14.31 -63.50
C ASN A 132 32.47 13.80 -62.60
N ASN A 133 33.71 13.91 -63.08
CA ASN A 133 34.88 13.25 -62.50
C ASN A 133 35.99 14.28 -62.28
N GLN A 134 36.38 14.55 -61.04
CA GLN A 134 37.70 15.12 -60.72
C GLN A 134 38.11 14.83 -59.26
N THR A 135 39.10 13.94 -59.14
CA THR A 135 40.18 13.89 -58.13
C THR A 135 40.19 15.01 -57.08
N SER A 136 39.98 14.72 -55.79
CA SER A 136 40.97 14.16 -54.83
C SER A 136 41.95 15.18 -54.25
N GLU A 137 41.76 15.60 -52.99
CA GLU A 137 42.68 15.21 -51.90
C GLU A 137 42.18 15.62 -50.47
N THR A 138 42.26 14.63 -49.57
CA THR A 138 42.42 14.69 -48.10
C THR A 138 41.88 15.87 -47.26
N ALA A 139 40.92 15.54 -46.39
CA ALA A 139 40.88 16.01 -45.00
C ALA A 139 40.89 14.80 -44.04
N THR A 140 42.08 14.31 -43.71
CA THR A 140 42.26 13.10 -42.88
C THR A 140 42.00 13.35 -41.39
N THR A 141 40.86 12.90 -40.87
CA THR A 141 40.79 12.40 -39.48
C THR A 141 41.35 10.97 -39.48
N LYS A 142 42.64 10.87 -39.21
CA LYS A 142 43.44 9.65 -39.38
C LYS A 142 43.12 8.62 -38.28
N ALA A 143 42.01 7.90 -38.43
CA ALA A 143 41.79 6.65 -37.69
C ALA A 143 42.97 5.71 -37.99
N ALA A 144 43.63 5.19 -36.95
CA ALA A 144 44.70 4.22 -37.14
C ALA A 144 44.13 2.94 -37.80
N GLU A 145 44.86 2.35 -38.75
CA GLU A 145 44.52 1.00 -39.22
C GLU A 145 44.71 0.04 -38.04
N MET A 146 43.60 -0.48 -37.52
CA MET A 146 43.59 -1.38 -36.36
C MET A 146 43.60 -2.82 -36.87
N VAL A 147 44.66 -3.59 -36.61
CA VAL A 147 44.86 -4.90 -37.27
C VAL A 147 44.80 -6.06 -36.29
N ASN A 148 44.12 -7.15 -36.65
CA ASN A 148 44.17 -8.44 -35.95
C ASN A 148 44.47 -9.57 -36.94
N GLY A 149 45.69 -10.11 -36.90
CA GLY A 149 46.18 -11.00 -37.95
C GLY A 149 46.39 -10.23 -39.26
N THR A 150 45.64 -10.58 -40.30
CA THR A 150 45.59 -9.83 -41.57
C THR A 150 44.30 -9.04 -41.76
N VAL A 151 43.32 -9.18 -40.86
CA VAL A 151 42.09 -8.38 -40.88
C VAL A 151 42.39 -6.97 -40.36
N LYS A 152 42.14 -5.96 -41.19
CA LYS A 152 42.17 -4.54 -40.83
C LYS A 152 40.78 -4.07 -40.41
N MET A 153 40.75 -3.13 -39.48
CA MET A 153 39.55 -2.49 -38.94
C MET A 153 39.68 -0.97 -39.05
N THR A 154 38.66 -0.32 -39.58
CA THR A 154 38.55 1.15 -39.66
C THR A 154 37.15 1.58 -39.22
N LEU A 155 37.04 2.72 -38.54
CA LEU A 155 35.78 3.32 -38.13
C LEU A 155 35.60 4.65 -38.88
N ASP A 156 34.52 4.76 -39.65
CA ASP A 156 34.19 5.99 -40.39
C ASP A 156 33.54 7.08 -39.50
N THR A 157 33.32 8.27 -40.05
CA THR A 157 32.68 9.38 -39.34
C THR A 157 31.18 9.19 -39.10
N ASN A 158 30.54 8.20 -39.72
CA ASN A 158 29.12 7.86 -39.56
C ASN A 158 28.89 6.77 -38.49
N GLY A 159 29.97 6.21 -37.93
CA GLY A 159 29.93 5.09 -36.99
C GLY A 159 29.93 3.71 -37.66
N THR A 160 30.23 3.62 -38.96
CA THR A 160 30.39 2.36 -39.68
C THR A 160 31.76 1.76 -39.39
N LEU A 161 31.78 0.57 -38.79
CA LEU A 161 33.00 -0.20 -38.58
C LEU A 161 33.22 -1.16 -39.76
N HIS A 162 34.26 -0.89 -40.53
CA HIS A 162 34.69 -1.69 -41.66
C HIS A 162 35.71 -2.76 -41.21
N LEU A 163 35.55 -3.98 -41.70
CA LEU A 163 36.45 -5.11 -41.49
C LEU A 163 36.91 -5.66 -42.84
N SER A 164 38.21 -5.60 -43.13
CA SER A 164 38.76 -6.15 -44.36
C SER A 164 38.70 -7.68 -44.40
N GLY A 165 38.81 -8.25 -45.60
CA GLY A 165 39.15 -9.67 -45.74
C GLY A 165 40.51 -10.01 -45.14
N GLY A 166 40.76 -11.31 -44.93
CA GLY A 166 41.98 -11.82 -44.34
C GLY A 166 41.75 -13.05 -43.46
N SER A 167 42.49 -13.13 -42.35
CA SER A 167 42.38 -14.13 -41.29
C SER A 167 42.75 -13.49 -39.96
N PHE A 168 41.98 -13.76 -38.91
CA PHE A 168 42.27 -13.24 -37.56
C PHE A 168 43.58 -13.82 -36.99
N GLY A 169 44.15 -13.13 -35.99
CA GLY A 169 45.41 -13.51 -35.33
C GLY A 169 45.25 -14.67 -34.34
N ALA A 170 45.80 -14.53 -33.13
CA ALA A 170 45.76 -15.60 -32.11
C ALA A 170 44.52 -15.55 -31.20
N SER A 171 43.76 -14.46 -31.17
CA SER A 171 42.59 -14.29 -30.28
C SER A 171 41.61 -13.24 -30.78
N LEU A 172 40.34 -13.40 -30.42
CA LEU A 172 39.22 -12.52 -30.77
C LEU A 172 38.53 -11.83 -29.59
N GLY A 173 38.84 -12.21 -28.35
CA GLY A 173 38.23 -11.54 -27.19
C GLY A 173 38.19 -12.39 -25.93
N SER A 174 37.50 -11.83 -24.94
CA SER A 174 37.15 -12.47 -23.68
C SER A 174 35.99 -11.71 -23.03
N ALA A 175 35.48 -12.20 -21.90
CA ALA A 175 34.46 -11.52 -21.11
C ALA A 175 34.82 -10.07 -20.70
N THR A 176 36.11 -9.69 -20.70
CA THR A 176 36.57 -8.30 -20.45
C THR A 176 36.66 -7.43 -21.70
N GLY A 177 36.14 -7.91 -22.84
CA GLY A 177 35.98 -7.16 -24.07
C GLY A 177 36.28 -8.00 -25.33
N SER A 178 35.44 -7.84 -26.34
CA SER A 178 35.76 -8.18 -27.74
C SER A 178 37.09 -7.51 -28.14
N TRP A 179 37.83 -8.11 -29.08
CA TRP A 179 38.95 -7.42 -29.72
C TRP A 179 38.53 -6.09 -30.34
N ILE A 180 37.33 -5.98 -30.93
CA ILE A 180 36.80 -4.73 -31.50
C ILE A 180 36.71 -3.67 -30.39
N VAL A 181 36.00 -3.98 -29.31
CA VAL A 181 35.79 -3.07 -28.17
C VAL A 181 37.13 -2.63 -27.57
N LYS A 182 38.03 -3.58 -27.29
CA LYS A 182 39.36 -3.28 -26.74
C LYS A 182 40.18 -2.37 -27.66
N THR A 183 40.16 -2.64 -28.96
CA THR A 183 40.96 -1.89 -29.93
C THR A 183 40.38 -0.51 -30.21
N LEU A 184 39.05 -0.37 -30.25
CA LEU A 184 38.37 0.95 -30.29
C LEU A 184 38.76 1.80 -29.08
N THR A 185 38.60 1.27 -27.86
CA THR A 185 38.92 1.99 -26.62
C THR A 185 40.41 2.34 -26.51
N ALA A 186 41.31 1.45 -26.95
CA ALA A 186 42.75 1.75 -27.01
C ALA A 186 43.10 2.90 -27.97
N ASN A 187 42.26 3.15 -28.98
CA ASN A 187 42.40 4.24 -29.95
C ASN A 187 41.48 5.44 -29.63
N GLY A 188 40.93 5.52 -28.41
CA GLY A 188 40.12 6.66 -27.94
C GLY A 188 38.64 6.63 -28.34
N TYR A 189 38.19 5.60 -29.07
CA TYR A 189 36.80 5.44 -29.49
C TYR A 189 35.97 4.68 -28.45
N GLN A 190 34.69 5.04 -28.33
CA GLN A 190 33.73 4.34 -27.48
C GLN A 190 32.94 3.30 -28.30
N PRO A 191 32.65 2.10 -27.75
CA PRO A 191 31.81 1.09 -28.41
C PRO A 191 30.42 1.59 -28.83
N THR A 192 29.91 2.63 -28.15
CA THR A 192 28.65 3.31 -28.49
C THR A 192 28.71 4.15 -29.77
N GLN A 193 29.90 4.43 -30.31
CA GLN A 193 30.05 5.13 -31.59
C GLN A 193 29.83 4.21 -32.79
N VAL A 194 29.88 2.88 -32.61
CA VAL A 194 29.63 1.93 -33.69
C VAL A 194 28.12 1.77 -33.89
N SER A 195 27.61 2.26 -35.02
CA SER A 195 26.21 2.23 -35.44
C SER A 195 25.90 1.09 -36.41
N LYS A 196 26.91 0.64 -37.16
CA LYS A 196 26.84 -0.40 -38.18
C LYS A 196 28.20 -1.10 -38.33
N ILE A 197 28.20 -2.36 -38.77
CA ILE A 197 29.42 -3.09 -39.15
C ILE A 197 29.32 -3.50 -40.63
N VAL A 198 30.43 -3.49 -41.36
CA VAL A 198 30.55 -3.96 -42.74
C VAL A 198 31.77 -4.87 -42.85
N ILE A 199 31.60 -6.08 -43.39
CA ILE A 199 32.69 -7.01 -43.69
C ILE A 199 33.01 -6.93 -45.18
N ASP A 200 33.99 -6.09 -45.55
CA ASP A 200 34.29 -5.70 -46.93
C ASP A 200 34.91 -6.83 -47.77
N GLY A 201 35.50 -7.84 -47.15
CA GLY A 201 36.14 -8.95 -47.84
C GLY A 201 36.15 -10.25 -47.04
N LYS A 202 36.42 -11.38 -47.71
CA LYS A 202 36.35 -12.71 -47.11
C LYS A 202 37.33 -12.88 -45.94
N ILE A 203 36.79 -13.16 -44.76
CA ILE A 203 37.53 -13.55 -43.57
C ILE A 203 37.56 -15.08 -43.51
N THR A 204 38.76 -15.65 -43.39
CA THR A 204 39.01 -17.09 -43.52
C THR A 204 39.39 -17.72 -42.18
N ALA A 205 38.72 -18.83 -41.84
CA ALA A 205 39.11 -19.73 -40.76
C ALA A 205 40.25 -20.65 -41.24
N THR A 206 41.50 -20.23 -41.04
CA THR A 206 42.70 -21.02 -41.42
C THR A 206 43.24 -21.86 -40.27
N ALA A 207 43.43 -21.26 -39.09
CA ALA A 207 43.91 -21.94 -37.88
C ALA A 207 43.08 -21.64 -36.62
N MET A 208 42.20 -20.64 -36.65
CA MET A 208 41.38 -20.24 -35.51
C MET A 208 40.00 -20.91 -35.56
N THR A 209 39.70 -21.72 -34.54
CA THR A 209 38.41 -22.41 -34.39
C THR A 209 37.48 -21.79 -33.33
N ASN A 210 37.91 -20.71 -32.67
CA ASN A 210 37.13 -20.03 -31.63
C ASN A 210 36.88 -18.57 -32.04
N TYR A 211 35.63 -18.27 -32.38
CA TYR A 211 35.14 -16.95 -32.76
C TYR A 211 34.36 -16.25 -31.63
N SER A 212 34.53 -16.70 -30.38
CA SER A 212 33.80 -16.13 -29.25
C SER A 212 34.05 -14.63 -29.07
N TYR A 213 33.01 -13.92 -28.63
CA TYR A 213 32.99 -12.47 -28.42
C TYR A 213 33.28 -11.58 -29.65
N LEU A 214 33.32 -12.09 -30.89
CA LEU A 214 33.78 -11.33 -32.07
C LEU A 214 33.14 -9.93 -32.19
N PHE A 215 31.81 -9.82 -32.09
CA PHE A 215 31.06 -8.56 -32.19
C PHE A 215 30.45 -8.11 -30.84
N ALA A 216 30.85 -8.73 -29.72
CA ALA A 216 30.26 -8.50 -28.42
C ALA A 216 30.45 -7.07 -27.87
N ASN A 217 29.43 -6.61 -27.13
CA ASN A 217 29.37 -5.34 -26.41
C ASN A 217 29.46 -4.11 -27.30
N LEU A 218 28.81 -4.17 -28.47
CA LEU A 218 28.60 -3.04 -29.39
C LEU A 218 27.11 -2.63 -29.32
N PRO A 219 26.70 -1.87 -28.28
CA PRO A 219 25.29 -1.74 -27.91
C PRO A 219 24.44 -1.01 -28.95
N ASN A 220 25.05 -0.11 -29.74
CA ASN A 220 24.38 0.75 -30.72
C ASN A 220 24.39 0.20 -32.16
N VAL A 221 24.99 -0.97 -32.40
CA VAL A 221 25.00 -1.60 -33.73
C VAL A 221 23.58 -1.99 -34.13
N THR A 222 23.13 -1.50 -35.28
CA THR A 222 21.78 -1.73 -35.83
C THR A 222 21.75 -2.81 -36.90
N ALA A 223 22.84 -2.95 -37.68
CA ALA A 223 22.99 -3.90 -38.77
C ALA A 223 24.46 -4.32 -38.95
N ILE A 224 24.66 -5.51 -39.53
CA ILE A 224 25.98 -6.05 -39.89
C ILE A 224 25.90 -6.57 -41.33
N ASP A 225 26.53 -5.84 -42.24
CA ASP A 225 26.55 -6.18 -43.67
C ASP A 225 27.74 -7.09 -43.99
N GLY A 226 27.59 -7.97 -44.99
CA GLY A 226 28.67 -8.84 -45.44
C GLY A 226 28.91 -10.07 -44.55
N LEU A 227 27.95 -10.50 -43.72
CA LEU A 227 28.08 -11.71 -42.87
C LEU A 227 28.44 -12.99 -43.66
N ALA A 228 28.11 -13.07 -44.94
CA ALA A 228 28.53 -14.14 -45.85
C ALA A 228 30.05 -14.17 -46.14
N ASN A 229 30.76 -13.07 -45.89
CA ASN A 229 32.21 -13.01 -45.97
C ASN A 229 32.90 -13.62 -44.72
N LEU A 230 32.17 -13.89 -43.63
CA LEU A 230 32.71 -14.54 -42.43
C LEU A 230 32.62 -16.07 -42.57
N ASN A 231 33.75 -16.72 -42.86
CA ASN A 231 33.80 -18.18 -42.98
C ASN A 231 33.78 -18.87 -41.60
N LEU A 232 32.80 -19.75 -41.36
CA LEU A 232 32.70 -20.57 -40.15
C LEU A 232 33.08 -22.05 -40.33
N THR A 233 33.44 -22.50 -41.53
CA THR A 233 33.89 -23.89 -41.75
C THR A 233 35.07 -24.23 -40.84
N GLY A 234 34.90 -25.26 -39.99
CA GLY A 234 35.88 -25.69 -38.98
C GLY A 234 35.88 -24.89 -37.66
N VAL A 235 35.06 -23.85 -37.52
CA VAL A 235 34.87 -23.13 -36.25
C VAL A 235 34.06 -24.00 -35.29
N THR A 236 34.55 -24.16 -34.06
CA THR A 236 33.97 -25.02 -33.02
C THR A 236 33.32 -24.24 -31.88
N ASP A 237 33.58 -22.93 -31.77
CA ASP A 237 33.06 -22.07 -30.71
C ASP A 237 32.65 -20.70 -31.24
N ILE A 238 31.37 -20.33 -31.12
CA ILE A 238 30.81 -19.02 -31.48
C ILE A 238 30.11 -18.36 -30.28
N SER A 239 30.55 -18.68 -29.07
CA SER A 239 29.91 -18.21 -27.83
C SER A 239 30.02 -16.68 -27.68
N TRP A 240 28.94 -16.03 -27.24
CA TRP A 240 28.84 -14.59 -27.03
C TRP A 240 29.11 -13.71 -28.26
N LEU A 241 28.97 -14.27 -29.48
CA LEU A 241 29.32 -13.60 -30.74
C LEU A 241 28.74 -12.19 -30.88
N PHE A 242 27.45 -12.00 -30.54
CA PHE A 242 26.71 -10.73 -30.59
C PHE A 242 26.21 -10.28 -29.21
N LEU A 243 26.83 -10.76 -28.12
CA LEU A 243 26.43 -10.45 -26.74
C LEU A 243 26.26 -8.93 -26.54
N ASN A 244 25.11 -8.51 -26.01
CA ASN A 244 24.75 -7.11 -25.74
C ASN A 244 24.70 -6.19 -26.97
N CYS A 245 24.54 -6.71 -28.20
CA CYS A 245 24.22 -5.90 -29.39
C CYS A 245 22.76 -5.44 -29.39
N SER A 246 22.39 -4.61 -28.41
CA SER A 246 21.00 -4.32 -28.04
C SER A 246 20.13 -3.70 -29.14
N GLN A 247 20.73 -2.98 -30.09
CA GLN A 247 20.02 -2.32 -31.19
C GLN A 247 19.94 -3.14 -32.48
N LEU A 248 20.52 -4.35 -32.51
CA LEU A 248 20.64 -5.19 -33.71
C LEU A 248 19.27 -5.72 -34.13
N GLY A 249 18.80 -5.32 -35.34
CA GLY A 249 17.40 -5.53 -35.73
C GLY A 249 17.10 -6.85 -36.45
N ALA A 250 17.95 -7.25 -37.39
CA ALA A 250 17.82 -8.47 -38.18
C ALA A 250 19.20 -8.98 -38.63
N LEU A 251 19.32 -10.29 -38.82
CA LEU A 251 20.55 -10.95 -39.27
C LEU A 251 20.22 -12.01 -40.34
N ASP A 252 20.97 -11.99 -41.44
CA ASP A 252 20.98 -13.08 -42.43
C ASP A 252 22.21 -13.97 -42.19
N LEU A 253 21.96 -15.20 -41.72
CA LEU A 253 22.98 -16.19 -41.36
C LEU A 253 22.87 -17.47 -42.22
N ASN A 254 22.18 -17.41 -43.36
CA ASN A 254 21.92 -18.59 -44.21
C ASN A 254 23.18 -19.18 -44.86
N SER A 255 24.23 -18.38 -45.02
CA SER A 255 25.50 -18.78 -45.65
C SER A 255 26.50 -19.42 -44.67
N TRP A 256 26.16 -19.54 -43.39
CA TRP A 256 27.06 -20.04 -42.36
C TRP A 256 27.07 -21.57 -42.25
N ASP A 257 28.25 -22.16 -42.46
CA ASP A 257 28.54 -23.54 -42.10
C ASP A 257 28.84 -23.64 -40.61
N VAL A 258 27.84 -24.09 -39.83
CA VAL A 258 27.97 -24.35 -38.39
C VAL A 258 28.14 -25.84 -38.06
N SER A 259 28.40 -26.70 -39.04
CA SER A 259 28.49 -28.17 -38.87
C SER A 259 29.56 -28.62 -37.86
N SER A 260 30.58 -27.80 -37.64
CA SER A 260 31.68 -28.03 -36.69
C SER A 260 31.45 -27.39 -35.31
N VAL A 261 30.39 -26.58 -35.14
CA VAL A 261 30.15 -25.81 -33.91
C VAL A 261 29.73 -26.74 -32.76
N ILE A 262 30.47 -26.64 -31.66
CA ILE A 262 30.24 -27.38 -30.41
C ILE A 262 29.57 -26.47 -29.36
N ARG A 263 29.91 -25.18 -29.34
CA ARG A 263 29.39 -24.17 -28.40
C ARG A 263 28.85 -22.93 -29.10
N MET A 264 27.65 -22.52 -28.69
CA MET A 264 27.03 -21.23 -29.03
C MET A 264 26.43 -20.58 -27.77
N GLU A 265 27.23 -20.55 -26.69
CA GLU A 265 26.76 -20.04 -25.40
C GLU A 265 26.54 -18.53 -25.48
N GLY A 266 25.34 -18.03 -25.23
CA GLY A 266 25.03 -16.60 -25.27
C GLY A 266 25.25 -15.90 -26.61
N THR A 267 25.28 -16.62 -27.74
CA THR A 267 25.63 -16.08 -29.07
C THR A 267 24.81 -14.85 -29.47
N PHE A 268 23.52 -14.79 -29.14
CA PHE A 268 22.67 -13.61 -29.38
C PHE A 268 22.28 -12.86 -28.09
N GLN A 269 22.76 -13.29 -26.92
CA GLN A 269 22.29 -12.81 -25.61
C GLN A 269 22.18 -11.27 -25.52
N ASN A 270 21.00 -10.80 -25.12
CA ASN A 270 20.59 -9.39 -25.04
C ASN A 270 20.60 -8.63 -26.39
N CYS A 271 20.36 -9.30 -27.51
CA CYS A 271 20.02 -8.66 -28.78
C CYS A 271 18.55 -8.19 -28.76
N ALA A 272 18.23 -7.29 -27.83
CA ALA A 272 16.85 -6.97 -27.44
C ALA A 272 15.97 -6.42 -28.57
N LYS A 273 16.53 -5.89 -29.66
CA LYS A 273 15.80 -5.44 -30.87
C LYS A 273 15.72 -6.47 -32.01
N LEU A 274 16.31 -7.67 -31.86
CA LEU A 274 16.30 -8.69 -32.90
C LEU A 274 14.87 -9.23 -33.08
N VAL A 275 14.25 -8.96 -34.24
CA VAL A 275 12.82 -9.28 -34.48
C VAL A 275 12.63 -10.67 -35.09
N THR A 276 13.53 -11.02 -36.03
CA THR A 276 13.54 -12.29 -36.75
C THR A 276 14.98 -12.75 -36.94
N LEU A 277 15.17 -14.07 -36.94
CA LEU A 277 16.48 -14.70 -37.14
C LEU A 277 16.32 -15.96 -37.98
N ASN A 278 17.05 -16.07 -39.09
CA ASN A 278 16.98 -17.24 -39.96
C ASN A 278 18.15 -18.21 -39.67
N VAL A 279 17.83 -19.28 -38.94
CA VAL A 279 18.75 -20.36 -38.53
C VAL A 279 18.21 -21.76 -38.88
N ALA A 280 17.21 -21.83 -39.77
CA ALA A 280 16.47 -23.06 -40.08
C ALA A 280 17.31 -24.12 -40.83
N ASN A 281 18.38 -23.68 -41.51
CA ASN A 281 19.23 -24.50 -42.36
C ASN A 281 20.56 -24.88 -41.69
N TRP A 282 20.76 -24.53 -40.42
CA TRP A 282 21.99 -24.83 -39.68
C TRP A 282 22.11 -26.33 -39.37
N ASN A 283 23.23 -26.93 -39.74
CA ASN A 283 23.59 -28.27 -39.29
C ASN A 283 24.15 -28.20 -37.86
N THR A 284 23.37 -28.65 -36.88
CA THR A 284 23.76 -28.66 -35.47
C THR A 284 24.25 -30.02 -34.96
N ASP A 285 24.61 -30.97 -35.84
CA ASP A 285 24.99 -32.34 -35.45
C ASP A 285 26.16 -32.43 -34.45
N SER A 286 27.02 -31.42 -34.36
CA SER A 286 28.19 -31.36 -33.45
C SER A 286 27.91 -30.68 -32.10
N LEU A 287 26.76 -30.04 -31.97
CA LEU A 287 26.40 -29.14 -30.89
C LEU A 287 26.26 -29.84 -29.52
N GLN A 288 26.88 -29.28 -28.49
CA GLN A 288 26.85 -29.84 -27.13
C GLN A 288 26.32 -28.87 -26.06
N TYR A 289 26.34 -27.55 -26.32
CA TYR A 289 26.03 -26.51 -25.34
C TYR A 289 25.08 -25.44 -25.92
N LEU A 290 23.86 -25.35 -25.39
CA LEU A 290 22.84 -24.35 -25.71
C LEU A 290 22.54 -23.44 -24.50
N ILE A 291 23.60 -22.89 -23.89
CA ILE A 291 23.45 -22.04 -22.70
C ILE A 291 23.20 -20.59 -23.15
N ASP A 292 22.20 -19.90 -22.58
CA ASP A 292 21.94 -18.46 -22.82
C ASP A 292 21.70 -18.01 -24.28
N THR A 293 21.62 -18.92 -25.26
CA THR A 293 21.81 -18.60 -26.69
C THR A 293 20.96 -17.43 -27.20
N PHE A 294 19.70 -17.32 -26.76
CA PHE A 294 18.75 -16.23 -27.07
C PHE A 294 18.28 -15.47 -25.81
N ASN A 295 19.03 -15.56 -24.71
CA ASN A 295 18.62 -14.97 -23.42
C ASN A 295 18.51 -13.44 -23.53
N GLY A 296 17.33 -12.87 -23.26
CA GLY A 296 17.07 -11.44 -23.33
C GLY A 296 16.67 -10.90 -24.70
N ASP A 297 16.45 -11.77 -25.69
CA ASP A 297 16.05 -11.40 -27.07
C ASP A 297 14.55 -11.09 -27.16
N SER A 298 14.15 -10.10 -26.35
CA SER A 298 12.77 -9.73 -26.04
C SER A 298 11.91 -9.26 -27.23
N SER A 299 12.51 -8.95 -28.39
CA SER A 299 11.79 -8.62 -29.62
C SER A 299 11.58 -9.80 -30.58
N LEU A 300 12.16 -10.98 -30.33
CA LEU A 300 12.01 -12.12 -31.24
C LEU A 300 10.53 -12.52 -31.33
N THR A 301 9.99 -12.51 -32.55
CA THR A 301 8.58 -12.86 -32.84
C THR A 301 8.42 -14.25 -33.43
N SER A 302 9.47 -14.77 -34.07
CA SER A 302 9.56 -16.15 -34.56
C SER A 302 11.01 -16.62 -34.55
N LEU A 303 11.21 -17.92 -34.31
CA LEU A 303 12.53 -18.53 -34.17
C LEU A 303 12.51 -19.98 -34.73
N PRO A 304 13.04 -20.22 -35.95
CA PRO A 304 12.86 -21.49 -36.65
C PRO A 304 13.94 -22.52 -36.26
N VAL A 305 13.83 -23.07 -35.04
CA VAL A 305 14.80 -24.03 -34.46
C VAL A 305 14.31 -25.50 -34.43
N GLY A 306 13.11 -25.78 -34.92
CA GLY A 306 12.51 -27.13 -34.87
C GLY A 306 13.23 -28.22 -35.69
N LYS A 307 14.15 -27.82 -36.60
CA LYS A 307 15.00 -28.74 -37.38
C LYS A 307 16.37 -29.01 -36.75
N TRP A 308 16.72 -28.36 -35.65
CA TRP A 308 18.02 -28.55 -35.00
C TRP A 308 18.13 -29.95 -34.39
N ASN A 309 19.23 -30.64 -34.69
CA ASN A 309 19.63 -31.86 -33.99
C ASN A 309 20.21 -31.49 -32.62
N THR A 310 19.55 -31.90 -31.54
CA THR A 310 19.98 -31.67 -30.16
C THR A 310 20.51 -32.93 -29.45
N SER A 311 20.66 -34.06 -30.16
CA SER A 311 20.99 -35.38 -29.58
C SER A 311 22.32 -35.45 -28.80
N LYS A 312 23.19 -34.46 -28.94
CA LYS A 312 24.46 -34.31 -28.20
C LYS A 312 24.46 -33.17 -27.17
N VAL A 313 23.36 -32.40 -27.06
CA VAL A 313 23.26 -31.23 -26.17
C VAL A 313 23.16 -31.68 -24.71
N ALA A 314 24.22 -31.50 -23.95
CA ALA A 314 24.28 -31.90 -22.54
C ALA A 314 23.58 -30.90 -21.59
N THR A 315 23.42 -29.64 -22.04
CA THR A 315 22.85 -28.53 -21.25
C THR A 315 22.17 -27.50 -22.16
N MET A 316 20.98 -27.06 -21.74
CA MET A 316 20.10 -26.09 -22.39
C MET A 316 19.63 -25.01 -21.39
N MET A 317 20.48 -24.69 -20.42
CA MET A 317 20.17 -23.70 -19.38
C MET A 317 19.97 -22.30 -20.00
N ARG A 318 18.85 -21.64 -19.67
CA ARG A 318 18.52 -20.28 -20.11
C ARG A 318 18.45 -20.05 -21.63
N THR A 319 18.26 -21.07 -22.46
CA THR A 319 18.32 -20.92 -23.94
C THR A 319 17.36 -19.86 -24.47
N PHE A 320 16.12 -19.77 -23.94
CA PHE A 320 15.07 -18.85 -24.37
C PHE A 320 14.59 -17.90 -23.24
N THR A 321 15.40 -17.70 -22.19
CA THR A 321 15.05 -16.81 -21.08
C THR A 321 14.71 -15.40 -21.59
N ASP A 322 13.63 -14.82 -21.07
CA ASP A 322 13.16 -13.47 -21.37
C ASP A 322 12.93 -13.18 -22.89
N CYS A 323 12.76 -14.23 -23.72
CA CYS A 323 12.24 -14.18 -25.11
C CYS A 323 10.74 -13.81 -25.18
N SER A 324 10.41 -12.70 -24.53
CA SER A 324 9.05 -12.28 -24.16
C SER A 324 8.11 -11.91 -25.31
N SER A 325 8.62 -11.81 -26.56
CA SER A 325 7.79 -11.60 -27.76
C SER A 325 7.41 -12.86 -28.53
N LEU A 326 7.99 -14.01 -28.22
CA LEU A 326 7.60 -15.28 -28.86
C LEU A 326 6.19 -15.67 -28.42
N THR A 327 5.34 -16.00 -29.41
CA THR A 327 3.97 -16.48 -29.18
C THR A 327 3.85 -18.00 -29.32
N SER A 328 4.77 -18.61 -30.06
CA SER A 328 4.93 -20.05 -30.25
C SER A 328 6.40 -20.39 -30.46
N LEU A 329 6.77 -21.65 -30.21
CA LEU A 329 8.12 -22.16 -30.40
C LEU A 329 8.05 -23.64 -30.83
N ASP A 330 8.64 -23.97 -31.98
CA ASP A 330 8.70 -25.35 -32.48
C ASP A 330 9.96 -26.06 -31.96
N ILE A 331 9.76 -26.93 -30.98
CA ILE A 331 10.79 -27.71 -30.27
C ILE A 331 10.33 -29.15 -29.99
N ALA A 332 9.28 -29.61 -30.68
CA ALA A 332 8.64 -30.90 -30.43
C ALA A 332 9.55 -32.11 -30.74
N ASN A 333 10.47 -31.93 -31.67
CA ASN A 333 11.38 -32.96 -32.18
C ASN A 333 12.79 -32.89 -31.57
N TRP A 334 13.02 -32.01 -30.57
CA TRP A 334 14.30 -31.92 -29.88
C TRP A 334 14.56 -33.20 -29.04
N ASP A 335 15.69 -33.86 -29.31
CA ASP A 335 16.18 -34.98 -28.51
C ASP A 335 16.84 -34.43 -27.23
N THR A 336 16.28 -34.79 -26.07
CA THR A 336 16.76 -34.33 -24.76
C THR A 336 17.41 -35.45 -23.93
N ARG A 337 17.60 -36.66 -24.48
CA ARG A 337 18.01 -37.86 -23.72
C ARG A 337 19.32 -37.75 -22.94
N VAL A 338 20.20 -36.84 -23.37
CA VAL A 338 21.52 -36.60 -22.77
C VAL A 338 21.57 -35.33 -21.92
N VAL A 339 20.48 -34.56 -21.85
CA VAL A 339 20.39 -33.28 -21.14
C VAL A 339 20.42 -33.51 -19.63
N THR A 340 21.25 -32.72 -18.93
CA THR A 340 21.42 -32.79 -17.47
C THR A 340 20.95 -31.52 -16.75
N ASN A 341 20.88 -30.39 -17.46
CA ASN A 341 20.44 -29.11 -16.92
C ASN A 341 19.57 -28.37 -17.96
N MET A 342 18.36 -28.01 -17.54
CA MET A 342 17.41 -27.20 -18.31
C MET A 342 16.94 -25.95 -17.55
N SER A 343 17.65 -25.55 -16.48
CA SER A 343 17.17 -24.49 -15.60
C SER A 343 16.91 -23.17 -16.33
N ALA A 344 15.79 -22.54 -15.99
CA ALA A 344 15.29 -21.30 -16.57
C ALA A 344 15.16 -21.27 -18.12
N ILE A 345 15.08 -22.41 -18.81
CA ILE A 345 15.06 -22.45 -20.29
C ILE A 345 13.97 -21.57 -20.92
N PHE A 346 12.74 -21.56 -20.39
CA PHE A 346 11.62 -20.76 -20.92
C PHE A 346 11.28 -19.52 -20.08
N ARG A 347 11.84 -19.42 -18.87
CA ARG A 347 11.64 -18.32 -17.88
C ARG A 347 11.45 -16.96 -18.55
N GLY A 348 10.26 -16.39 -18.42
CA GLY A 348 9.92 -15.04 -18.90
C GLY A 348 9.37 -15.01 -20.34
N MET A 349 8.94 -16.14 -20.90
CA MET A 349 8.27 -16.21 -22.20
C MET A 349 6.80 -15.73 -22.10
N SER A 350 6.63 -14.45 -21.75
CA SER A 350 5.38 -13.83 -21.30
C SER A 350 4.21 -13.80 -22.30
N LYS A 351 4.40 -14.25 -23.55
CA LYS A 351 3.36 -14.33 -24.60
C LYS A 351 3.07 -15.76 -25.10
N VAL A 352 3.83 -16.76 -24.67
CA VAL A 352 3.55 -18.16 -25.03
C VAL A 352 2.37 -18.68 -24.22
N LYS A 353 1.43 -19.36 -24.89
CA LYS A 353 0.24 -19.98 -24.25
C LYS A 353 0.41 -21.46 -23.92
N SER A 354 1.24 -22.17 -24.68
CA SER A 354 1.58 -23.59 -24.52
C SER A 354 2.87 -23.93 -25.27
N LEU A 355 3.55 -25.01 -24.88
CA LEU A 355 4.78 -25.51 -25.52
C LEU A 355 4.66 -27.01 -25.84
N PRO A 356 5.16 -27.48 -27.01
CA PRO A 356 5.09 -28.88 -27.41
C PRO A 356 6.27 -29.69 -26.85
N ILE A 357 6.22 -30.01 -25.55
CA ILE A 357 7.32 -30.66 -24.79
C ILE A 357 6.91 -31.97 -24.11
N ASP A 358 5.77 -32.54 -24.52
CA ASP A 358 5.17 -33.79 -24.02
C ASP A 358 5.99 -35.05 -24.33
N LYS A 359 6.87 -34.97 -25.33
CA LYS A 359 7.76 -36.04 -25.80
C LYS A 359 9.20 -35.92 -25.29
N TRP A 360 9.52 -34.87 -24.53
CA TRP A 360 10.87 -34.66 -24.02
C TRP A 360 11.26 -35.75 -23.01
N GLN A 361 12.48 -36.25 -23.16
CA GLN A 361 13.04 -37.36 -22.38
C GLN A 361 13.94 -36.80 -21.29
N THR A 362 13.39 -36.60 -20.09
CA THR A 362 14.02 -35.84 -19.00
C THR A 362 14.79 -36.69 -17.98
N GLY A 363 14.83 -38.02 -18.11
CA GLY A 363 15.41 -38.95 -17.12
C GLY A 363 16.92 -38.83 -16.84
N ARG A 364 17.63 -37.85 -17.41
CA ARG A 364 19.00 -37.47 -17.04
C ARG A 364 19.11 -36.09 -16.40
N VAL A 365 18.03 -35.34 -16.34
CA VAL A 365 17.97 -33.97 -15.85
C VAL A 365 18.05 -33.94 -14.32
N VAL A 366 19.00 -33.17 -13.81
CA VAL A 366 19.25 -32.99 -12.37
C VAL A 366 18.72 -31.63 -11.90
N ASN A 367 18.77 -30.61 -12.76
CA ASN A 367 18.31 -29.25 -12.45
C ASN A 367 17.15 -28.81 -13.37
N MET A 368 15.97 -28.61 -12.74
CA MET A 368 14.73 -28.09 -13.32
C MET A 368 14.27 -26.77 -12.67
N GLN A 369 15.19 -26.03 -12.02
CA GLN A 369 14.86 -24.77 -11.37
C GLN A 369 14.37 -23.74 -12.39
N LEU A 370 13.33 -22.99 -12.04
CA LEU A 370 12.81 -21.83 -12.78
C LEU A 370 12.34 -22.08 -14.23
N VAL A 371 12.17 -23.33 -14.68
CA VAL A 371 11.94 -23.69 -16.10
C VAL A 371 10.89 -22.81 -16.79
N PHE A 372 9.72 -22.62 -16.18
CA PHE A 372 8.60 -21.81 -16.70
C PHE A 372 8.37 -20.50 -15.92
N SER A 373 9.35 -20.05 -15.14
CA SER A 373 9.08 -19.01 -14.13
C SER A 373 8.77 -17.65 -14.77
N GLY A 374 7.58 -17.10 -14.51
CA GLY A 374 7.13 -15.83 -15.08
C GLY A 374 6.60 -15.92 -16.50
N ASP A 375 6.22 -17.10 -16.99
CA ASP A 375 5.60 -17.28 -18.31
C ASP A 375 4.11 -16.86 -18.25
N THR A 376 3.86 -15.56 -18.09
CA THR A 376 2.57 -15.02 -17.65
C THR A 376 1.36 -15.29 -18.55
N SER A 377 1.58 -15.70 -19.81
CA SER A 377 0.50 -16.08 -20.73
C SER A 377 0.23 -17.59 -20.80
N LEU A 378 1.00 -18.42 -20.08
CA LEU A 378 0.88 -19.88 -20.17
C LEU A 378 -0.47 -20.34 -19.61
N GLU A 379 -1.31 -20.93 -20.47
CA GLU A 379 -2.66 -21.39 -20.15
C GLU A 379 -2.71 -22.89 -19.86
N SER A 380 -1.77 -23.65 -20.42
CA SER A 380 -1.60 -25.08 -20.15
C SER A 380 -0.18 -25.54 -20.49
N ILE A 381 0.29 -26.59 -19.82
CA ILE A 381 1.57 -27.24 -20.12
C ILE A 381 1.49 -28.74 -19.84
N ASN A 382 1.93 -29.56 -20.79
CA ASN A 382 1.94 -31.02 -20.64
C ASN A 382 3.33 -31.51 -20.24
N VAL A 383 3.48 -31.84 -18.97
CA VAL A 383 4.71 -32.38 -18.36
C VAL A 383 4.48 -33.73 -17.66
N ALA A 384 3.36 -34.40 -17.94
CA ALA A 384 2.97 -35.65 -17.28
C ALA A 384 4.00 -36.78 -17.50
N ASN A 385 4.57 -36.84 -18.70
CA ASN A 385 5.54 -37.87 -19.11
C ASN A 385 6.99 -37.58 -18.68
N TRP A 386 7.25 -36.51 -17.94
CA TRP A 386 8.60 -36.14 -17.53
C TRP A 386 9.10 -37.06 -16.41
N ASP A 387 10.13 -37.85 -16.71
CA ASP A 387 10.91 -38.55 -15.69
C ASP A 387 11.73 -37.53 -14.87
N THR A 388 11.31 -37.30 -13.63
CA THR A 388 11.98 -36.43 -12.64
C THR A 388 12.85 -37.19 -11.66
N SER A 389 13.05 -38.52 -11.83
CA SER A 389 13.69 -39.38 -10.83
C SER A 389 15.11 -38.99 -10.42
N ARG A 390 15.79 -38.17 -11.23
CA ARG A 390 17.14 -37.64 -10.98
C ARG A 390 17.18 -36.15 -10.59
N ALA A 391 16.04 -35.46 -10.60
CA ALA A 391 15.95 -34.06 -10.22
C ALA A 391 16.24 -33.90 -8.72
N THR A 392 17.12 -32.95 -8.37
CA THR A 392 17.45 -32.65 -6.97
C THR A 392 16.83 -31.35 -6.46
N ALA A 393 16.36 -30.49 -7.36
CA ALA A 393 15.71 -29.22 -7.01
C ALA A 393 14.60 -28.87 -8.02
N LEU A 394 13.44 -28.48 -7.52
CA LEU A 394 12.29 -27.99 -8.29
C LEU A 394 11.98 -26.51 -7.98
N ASP A 395 13.02 -25.75 -7.59
CA ASP A 395 12.82 -24.39 -7.09
C ASP A 395 12.25 -23.48 -8.18
N GLY A 396 11.08 -22.90 -7.91
CA GLY A 396 10.38 -21.98 -8.80
C GLY A 396 10.03 -22.52 -10.19
N THR A 397 10.04 -23.84 -10.40
CA THR A 397 9.79 -24.47 -11.72
C THR A 397 8.52 -23.94 -12.41
N PHE A 398 7.46 -23.71 -11.64
CA PHE A 398 6.17 -23.19 -12.11
C PHE A 398 5.83 -21.80 -11.55
N ALA A 399 6.78 -21.07 -10.96
CA ALA A 399 6.47 -19.83 -10.24
C ALA A 399 6.00 -18.68 -11.16
N LYS A 400 4.88 -18.05 -10.78
CA LYS A 400 4.25 -16.89 -11.41
C LYS A 400 3.61 -17.23 -12.75
N LEU A 401 2.77 -18.27 -12.72
CA LEU A 401 1.91 -18.69 -13.82
C LEU A 401 0.45 -18.33 -13.54
N PRO A 402 0.06 -17.03 -13.61
CA PRO A 402 -1.26 -16.56 -13.20
C PRO A 402 -2.41 -17.09 -14.08
N ASN A 403 -2.16 -17.69 -15.23
CA ASN A 403 -3.21 -18.25 -16.11
C ASN A 403 -3.36 -19.78 -16.00
N ILE A 404 -2.43 -20.47 -15.32
CA ILE A 404 -2.52 -21.91 -15.08
C ILE A 404 -3.57 -22.20 -14.00
N LYS A 405 -4.48 -23.14 -14.30
CA LYS A 405 -5.52 -23.62 -13.37
C LYS A 405 -5.21 -24.97 -12.73
N SER A 406 -4.44 -25.80 -13.43
CA SER A 406 -4.02 -27.14 -12.98
C SER A 406 -2.74 -27.57 -13.70
N LEU A 407 -1.99 -28.49 -13.09
CA LEU A 407 -0.75 -29.05 -13.64
C LEU A 407 -0.77 -30.60 -13.52
N PRO A 408 -0.36 -31.35 -14.55
CA PRO A 408 -0.33 -32.82 -14.51
C PRO A 408 0.99 -33.32 -13.90
N LEU A 409 1.04 -33.40 -12.57
CA LEU A 409 2.24 -33.71 -11.77
C LEU A 409 2.16 -35.04 -10.99
N ASP A 410 1.11 -35.81 -11.25
CA ASP A 410 0.77 -37.07 -10.59
C ASP A 410 1.80 -38.19 -10.86
N ASN A 411 2.47 -38.16 -12.00
CA ASN A 411 3.46 -39.18 -12.38
C ASN A 411 4.91 -38.81 -12.02
N TRP A 412 5.14 -37.69 -11.33
CA TRP A 412 6.48 -37.20 -11.01
C TRP A 412 7.13 -37.96 -9.85
N ASN A 413 8.27 -38.61 -10.11
CA ASN A 413 9.10 -39.21 -9.08
C ASN A 413 9.99 -38.15 -8.41
N THR A 414 9.59 -37.67 -7.23
CA THR A 414 10.33 -36.65 -6.46
C THR A 414 11.31 -37.21 -5.42
N SER A 415 11.55 -38.53 -5.39
CA SER A 415 12.30 -39.21 -4.31
C SER A 415 13.78 -38.80 -4.16
N ASN A 416 14.33 -37.98 -5.06
CA ASN A 416 15.67 -37.39 -4.97
C ASN A 416 15.67 -35.86 -4.80
N VAL A 417 14.50 -35.23 -4.79
CA VAL A 417 14.35 -33.78 -4.62
C VAL A 417 14.69 -33.38 -3.17
N GLN A 418 15.47 -32.31 -3.03
CA GLN A 418 15.96 -31.78 -1.76
C GLN A 418 15.39 -30.39 -1.45
N THR A 419 14.97 -29.64 -2.48
CA THR A 419 14.37 -28.31 -2.32
C THR A 419 13.21 -28.11 -3.31
N ILE A 420 12.12 -27.50 -2.82
CA ILE A 420 10.92 -27.14 -3.59
C ILE A 420 10.56 -25.66 -3.34
N ARG A 421 11.59 -24.81 -3.27
CA ARG A 421 11.43 -23.40 -2.87
C ARG A 421 10.65 -22.66 -3.95
N SER A 422 9.59 -21.95 -3.56
CA SER A 422 8.78 -21.14 -4.47
C SER A 422 8.18 -21.90 -5.66
N THR A 423 8.09 -23.24 -5.66
CA THR A 423 7.74 -24.03 -6.86
C THR A 423 6.45 -23.57 -7.55
N PHE A 424 5.43 -23.16 -6.80
CA PHE A 424 4.14 -22.63 -7.28
C PHE A 424 3.91 -21.16 -6.82
N TYR A 425 4.98 -20.39 -6.62
CA TYR A 425 4.91 -19.06 -6.04
C TYR A 425 4.18 -18.06 -6.95
N GLY A 426 3.07 -17.51 -6.47
CA GLY A 426 2.29 -16.50 -7.19
C GLY A 426 1.37 -17.07 -8.27
N ASP A 427 1.05 -18.36 -8.23
CA ASP A 427 0.14 -19.02 -9.19
C ASP A 427 -1.32 -18.76 -8.79
N THR A 428 -1.76 -17.51 -8.94
CA THR A 428 -2.96 -16.99 -8.29
C THR A 428 -4.27 -17.68 -8.70
N ASN A 429 -4.33 -18.28 -9.89
CA ASN A 429 -5.51 -18.98 -10.42
C ASN A 429 -5.40 -20.52 -10.38
N LEU A 430 -4.36 -21.07 -9.73
CA LEU A 430 -4.22 -22.51 -9.53
C LEU A 430 -5.34 -23.01 -8.60
N THR A 431 -6.19 -23.93 -9.09
CA THR A 431 -7.34 -24.47 -8.35
C THR A 431 -7.23 -25.96 -8.05
N GLN A 432 -6.39 -26.70 -8.79
CA GLN A 432 -6.15 -28.13 -8.58
C GLN A 432 -4.67 -28.48 -8.77
N LEU A 433 -4.17 -29.39 -7.92
CA LEU A 433 -2.76 -29.77 -7.92
C LEU A 433 -2.62 -31.23 -7.43
N PRO A 434 -2.18 -32.18 -8.27
CA PRO A 434 -2.08 -33.60 -7.91
C PRO A 434 -0.66 -33.95 -7.44
N ILE A 435 -0.31 -33.57 -6.21
CA ILE A 435 1.05 -33.75 -5.64
C ILE A 435 1.08 -34.46 -4.27
N ASP A 436 -0.05 -35.01 -3.82
CA ASP A 436 -0.15 -35.69 -2.51
C ASP A 436 0.70 -36.98 -2.46
N ASN A 437 1.02 -37.57 -3.62
CA ASN A 437 1.91 -38.72 -3.76
C ASN A 437 3.41 -38.35 -3.86
N TRP A 438 3.77 -37.07 -3.81
CA TRP A 438 5.18 -36.65 -3.89
C TRP A 438 5.97 -37.15 -2.67
N ASN A 439 7.04 -37.91 -2.93
CA ASN A 439 8.00 -38.30 -1.90
C ASN A 439 8.90 -37.11 -1.56
N VAL A 440 8.48 -36.31 -0.57
CA VAL A 440 9.25 -35.18 -0.04
C VAL A 440 10.19 -35.56 1.11
N GLY A 441 10.45 -36.85 1.35
CA GLY A 441 11.21 -37.35 2.51
C GLY A 441 12.70 -37.00 2.55
N LYS A 442 13.24 -36.36 1.50
CA LYS A 442 14.58 -35.74 1.45
C LYS A 442 14.55 -34.21 1.38
N VAL A 443 13.37 -33.61 1.27
CA VAL A 443 13.21 -32.16 1.12
C VAL A 443 13.49 -31.49 2.45
N PHE A 444 14.45 -30.57 2.48
CA PHE A 444 14.81 -29.81 3.68
C PHE A 444 14.35 -28.35 3.65
N ASP A 445 13.95 -27.84 2.47
CA ASP A 445 13.52 -26.46 2.28
C ASP A 445 12.21 -26.36 1.46
N PHE A 446 11.16 -25.89 2.13
CA PHE A 446 9.80 -25.66 1.63
C PHE A 446 9.49 -24.15 1.53
N ASN A 447 10.51 -23.29 1.47
CA ASN A 447 10.31 -21.85 1.52
C ASN A 447 9.41 -21.35 0.38
N SER A 448 8.31 -20.68 0.74
CA SER A 448 7.36 -20.07 -0.20
C SER A 448 6.73 -21.02 -1.24
N THR A 449 6.75 -22.35 -1.04
CA THR A 449 6.34 -23.35 -2.07
C THR A 449 4.96 -23.08 -2.68
N PHE A 450 3.96 -22.71 -1.87
CA PHE A 450 2.60 -22.36 -2.30
C PHE A 450 2.24 -20.89 -2.06
N SER A 451 3.23 -20.05 -1.77
CA SER A 451 2.97 -18.66 -1.40
C SER A 451 2.32 -17.91 -2.57
N GLY A 452 1.15 -17.32 -2.34
CA GLY A 452 0.37 -16.63 -3.37
C GLY A 452 -0.46 -17.53 -4.28
N CYS A 453 -0.59 -18.84 -3.97
CA CYS A 453 -1.60 -19.73 -4.59
C CYS A 453 -3.02 -19.37 -4.11
N ALA A 454 -3.48 -18.18 -4.49
CA ALA A 454 -4.64 -17.51 -3.90
C ALA A 454 -5.96 -18.28 -4.08
N SER A 455 -6.10 -19.07 -5.16
CA SER A 455 -7.32 -19.81 -5.51
C SER A 455 -7.40 -21.26 -5.00
N LEU A 456 -6.35 -21.79 -4.36
CA LEU A 456 -6.40 -23.14 -3.77
C LEU A 456 -7.25 -23.12 -2.49
N THR A 457 -8.31 -23.94 -2.47
CA THR A 457 -9.20 -24.10 -1.30
C THR A 457 -8.71 -25.16 -0.32
N THR A 458 -7.85 -26.09 -0.77
CA THR A 458 -7.14 -27.08 0.06
C THR A 458 -5.73 -27.31 -0.49
N ALA A 459 -4.81 -27.71 0.38
CA ALA A 459 -3.44 -28.10 0.00
C ALA A 459 -3.29 -29.64 0.00
N PRO A 460 -2.87 -30.27 -1.11
CA PRO A 460 -2.70 -31.72 -1.29
C PRO A 460 -1.39 -32.22 -0.65
N VAL A 461 -1.27 -32.09 0.67
CA VAL A 461 -0.01 -32.31 1.42
C VAL A 461 -0.16 -33.24 2.63
N ALA A 462 -1.23 -34.04 2.66
CA ALA A 462 -1.60 -34.86 3.82
C ALA A 462 -0.64 -36.03 4.02
N ASN A 463 -0.15 -36.62 2.92
CA ASN A 463 0.71 -37.80 2.91
C ASN A 463 2.23 -37.47 2.89
N TRP A 464 2.60 -36.19 3.06
CA TRP A 464 3.98 -35.73 3.00
C TRP A 464 4.80 -36.08 4.25
N ASN A 465 5.88 -36.85 4.07
CA ASN A 465 6.88 -37.08 5.12
C ASN A 465 7.85 -35.89 5.20
N THR A 466 7.67 -35.02 6.20
CA THR A 466 8.45 -33.79 6.36
C THR A 466 9.62 -33.91 7.34
N GLN A 467 10.04 -35.11 7.75
CA GLN A 467 11.07 -35.31 8.79
C GLN A 467 12.40 -34.59 8.54
N SER A 468 12.73 -34.29 7.29
CA SER A 468 13.95 -33.56 6.88
C SER A 468 13.76 -32.05 6.80
N ALA A 469 12.54 -31.52 6.97
CA ALA A 469 12.23 -30.11 6.82
C ALA A 469 12.96 -29.25 7.87
N THR A 470 13.87 -28.39 7.41
CA THR A 470 14.54 -27.39 8.26
C THR A 470 13.92 -26.00 8.11
N ASN A 471 13.32 -25.71 6.95
CA ASN A 471 12.78 -24.40 6.59
C ASN A 471 11.35 -24.54 6.05
N LEU A 472 10.38 -23.98 6.78
CA LEU A 472 8.95 -23.85 6.41
C LEU A 472 8.55 -22.38 6.18
N GLY A 473 9.53 -21.50 5.97
CA GLY A 473 9.28 -20.06 5.88
C GLY A 473 8.32 -19.72 4.73
N TYR A 474 7.23 -19.03 5.01
CA TYR A 474 6.24 -18.56 4.02
C TYR A 474 5.57 -19.68 3.18
N THR A 475 5.66 -20.97 3.54
CA THR A 475 5.23 -22.10 2.70
C THR A 475 3.80 -21.97 2.17
N PHE A 476 2.86 -21.45 2.98
CA PHE A 476 1.46 -21.25 2.61
C PHE A 476 1.04 -19.75 2.62
N GLU A 477 2.00 -18.82 2.55
CA GLU A 477 1.69 -17.38 2.66
C GLU A 477 0.68 -16.93 1.60
N GLY A 478 -0.36 -16.18 1.98
CA GLY A 478 -1.28 -15.57 1.02
C GLY A 478 -2.13 -16.56 0.22
N MET A 479 -2.29 -17.80 0.68
CA MET A 479 -3.30 -18.73 0.19
C MET A 479 -4.69 -18.30 0.69
N THR A 480 -5.21 -17.20 0.13
CA THR A 480 -6.37 -16.50 0.67
C THR A 480 -7.68 -17.26 0.58
N SER A 481 -7.85 -18.19 -0.37
CA SER A 481 -9.06 -19.04 -0.47
C SER A 481 -8.99 -20.34 0.33
N LEU A 482 -7.90 -20.60 1.06
CA LEU A 482 -7.67 -21.87 1.76
C LEU A 482 -8.65 -22.04 2.94
N THR A 483 -9.52 -23.05 2.86
CA THR A 483 -10.52 -23.38 3.89
C THR A 483 -10.19 -24.64 4.68
N SER A 484 -9.28 -25.48 4.18
CA SER A 484 -8.78 -26.68 4.88
C SER A 484 -7.29 -26.89 4.60
N LEU A 485 -6.52 -27.31 5.62
CA LEU A 485 -5.08 -27.53 5.53
C LEU A 485 -4.65 -28.77 6.33
N PRO A 486 -4.45 -29.94 5.69
CA PRO A 486 -4.11 -31.19 6.37
C PRO A 486 -2.61 -31.30 6.68
N VAL A 487 -2.17 -30.63 7.75
CA VAL A 487 -0.75 -30.57 8.18
C VAL A 487 -0.49 -31.18 9.55
N ASP A 488 -1.43 -31.95 10.10
CA ASP A 488 -1.35 -32.48 11.47
C ASP A 488 -0.33 -33.63 11.60
N ASN A 489 -0.07 -34.36 10.52
CA ASN A 489 0.89 -35.47 10.48
C ASN A 489 2.33 -35.04 10.11
N TRP A 490 2.57 -33.75 9.85
CA TRP A 490 3.88 -33.22 9.48
C TRP A 490 4.88 -33.37 10.64
N GLN A 491 5.99 -34.08 10.41
CA GLN A 491 7.08 -34.21 11.38
C GLN A 491 7.98 -32.96 11.37
N THR A 492 7.67 -31.96 12.20
CA THR A 492 8.40 -30.67 12.24
C THR A 492 9.65 -30.65 13.14
N GLY A 493 10.06 -31.79 13.72
CA GLY A 493 11.06 -31.85 14.79
C GLY A 493 12.48 -31.38 14.42
N THR A 494 12.76 -31.15 13.14
CA THR A 494 14.02 -30.64 12.58
C THR A 494 13.93 -29.18 12.11
N VAL A 495 12.75 -28.57 12.15
CA VAL A 495 12.50 -27.20 11.67
C VAL A 495 13.21 -26.17 12.55
N THR A 496 13.94 -25.24 11.92
CA THR A 496 14.60 -24.10 12.56
C THR A 496 13.98 -22.76 12.17
N ASN A 497 13.34 -22.68 10.99
CA ASN A 497 12.66 -21.49 10.49
C ASN A 497 11.20 -21.79 10.11
N MET A 498 10.26 -21.04 10.68
CA MET A 498 8.83 -21.07 10.34
C MET A 498 8.23 -19.66 10.20
N ALA A 499 9.07 -18.68 9.82
CA ALA A 499 8.63 -17.32 9.61
C ALA A 499 7.55 -17.23 8.52
N GLY A 500 6.43 -16.58 8.81
CA GLY A 500 5.35 -16.35 7.84
C GLY A 500 4.63 -17.60 7.31
N THR A 501 4.84 -18.80 7.87
CA THR A 501 4.34 -20.08 7.29
C THR A 501 2.86 -20.05 6.91
N PHE A 502 2.00 -19.42 7.72
CA PHE A 502 0.56 -19.26 7.48
C PHE A 502 0.14 -17.78 7.36
N SER A 503 1.09 -16.89 7.06
CA SER A 503 0.85 -15.45 6.89
C SER A 503 -0.23 -15.22 5.83
N ARG A 504 -1.20 -14.34 6.07
CA ARG A 504 -2.30 -13.99 5.14
C ARG A 504 -3.20 -15.15 4.71
N VAL A 505 -3.20 -16.29 5.40
CA VAL A 505 -4.16 -17.39 5.21
C VAL A 505 -5.49 -16.99 5.86
N SER A 506 -6.26 -16.15 5.15
CA SER A 506 -7.32 -15.33 5.74
C SER A 506 -8.69 -15.98 5.88
N GLN A 507 -8.94 -17.13 5.22
CA GLN A 507 -10.23 -17.86 5.27
C GLN A 507 -10.22 -19.12 6.17
N LEU A 508 -9.04 -19.55 6.63
CA LEU A 508 -8.91 -20.76 7.45
C LEU A 508 -9.42 -20.51 8.89
N LYS A 509 -10.47 -21.25 9.29
CA LYS A 509 -11.08 -21.10 10.63
C LYS A 509 -10.40 -21.91 11.72
N SER A 510 -9.82 -23.07 11.36
CA SER A 510 -9.14 -23.99 12.27
C SER A 510 -7.86 -24.54 11.62
N LEU A 511 -6.78 -24.57 12.39
CA LEU A 511 -5.46 -25.00 11.92
C LEU A 511 -4.94 -26.16 12.80
N PRO A 512 -4.77 -27.38 12.27
CA PRO A 512 -4.48 -28.56 13.09
C PRO A 512 -2.98 -28.75 13.34
N ILE A 513 -2.40 -27.88 14.20
CA ILE A 513 -0.96 -27.79 14.49
C ILE A 513 -0.58 -28.26 15.92
N SER A 514 -1.49 -28.87 16.66
CA SER A 514 -1.27 -29.30 18.05
C SER A 514 -0.20 -30.38 18.22
N LYS A 515 0.07 -31.16 17.16
CA LYS A 515 1.10 -32.21 17.11
C LYS A 515 2.50 -31.68 16.72
N TRP A 516 2.63 -30.42 16.33
CA TRP A 516 3.90 -29.88 15.81
C TRP A 516 4.96 -29.78 16.91
N ASN A 517 6.15 -30.31 16.63
CA ASN A 517 7.32 -30.22 17.50
C ASN A 517 8.16 -29.00 17.09
N THR A 518 8.26 -27.99 17.95
CA THR A 518 8.96 -26.73 17.65
C THR A 518 10.31 -26.59 18.37
N LYS A 519 10.83 -27.63 19.05
CA LYS A 519 11.99 -27.51 19.96
C LYS A 519 13.25 -26.89 19.35
N ASN A 520 13.42 -27.02 18.03
CA ASN A 520 14.59 -26.56 17.28
C ASN A 520 14.36 -25.22 16.58
N VAL A 521 13.14 -24.67 16.64
CA VAL A 521 12.78 -23.43 15.96
C VAL A 521 13.47 -22.23 16.61
N GLN A 522 14.06 -21.40 15.75
CA GLN A 522 14.77 -20.17 16.11
C GLN A 522 14.01 -18.93 15.61
N ASN A 523 13.37 -19.02 14.44
CA ASN A 523 12.61 -17.92 13.83
C ASN A 523 11.12 -18.30 13.67
N MET A 524 10.25 -17.58 14.38
CA MET A 524 8.78 -17.66 14.29
C MET A 524 8.14 -16.32 13.87
N ALA A 525 8.89 -15.43 13.22
CA ALA A 525 8.39 -14.11 12.86
C ALA A 525 7.19 -14.20 11.90
N GLY A 526 6.06 -13.60 12.26
CA GLY A 526 4.87 -13.52 11.40
C GLY A 526 4.15 -14.86 11.12
N THR A 527 4.44 -15.95 11.84
CA THR A 527 3.92 -17.30 11.50
C THR A 527 2.41 -17.36 11.30
N PHE A 528 1.61 -16.62 12.08
CA PHE A 528 0.15 -16.53 11.97
C PHE A 528 -0.35 -15.13 11.56
N SER A 529 0.54 -14.27 11.05
CA SER A 529 0.21 -12.86 10.73
C SER A 529 -0.95 -12.77 9.74
N GLU A 530 -1.96 -11.96 10.04
CA GLU A 530 -3.14 -11.73 9.19
C GLU A 530 -3.98 -12.99 8.87
N MET A 531 -3.94 -14.02 9.74
CA MET A 531 -4.92 -15.12 9.73
C MET A 531 -6.29 -14.65 10.27
N SER A 532 -6.96 -13.77 9.53
CA SER A 532 -8.09 -12.99 10.04
C SER A 532 -9.37 -13.78 10.37
N SER A 533 -9.51 -15.04 9.93
CA SER A 533 -10.69 -15.89 10.23
C SER A 533 -10.44 -16.98 11.27
N VAL A 534 -9.21 -17.13 11.78
CA VAL A 534 -8.89 -18.21 12.73
C VAL A 534 -9.48 -17.88 14.11
N THR A 535 -10.23 -18.82 14.69
CA THR A 535 -10.95 -18.57 15.96
C THR A 535 -10.16 -19.05 17.19
N ALA A 536 -9.24 -20.01 17.01
CA ALA A 536 -8.36 -20.53 18.04
C ALA A 536 -7.07 -21.09 17.44
N LEU A 537 -5.97 -21.02 18.20
CA LEU A 537 -4.65 -21.55 17.83
C LEU A 537 -4.13 -22.49 18.92
N SER A 538 -3.94 -23.76 18.59
CA SER A 538 -3.45 -24.81 19.52
C SER A 538 -1.92 -24.80 19.65
N VAL A 539 -1.39 -23.75 20.27
CA VAL A 539 0.05 -23.48 20.41
C VAL A 539 0.57 -23.61 21.86
N ASP A 540 -0.22 -24.19 22.74
CA ASP A 540 0.08 -24.30 24.18
C ASP A 540 1.21 -25.30 24.49
N ASN A 541 1.39 -26.30 23.62
CA ASN A 541 2.44 -27.32 23.73
C ASN A 541 3.72 -26.97 22.93
N TRP A 542 3.78 -25.77 22.34
CA TRP A 542 4.95 -25.34 21.57
C TRP A 542 6.16 -25.08 22.48
N GLN A 543 7.29 -25.66 22.09
CA GLN A 543 8.56 -25.58 22.78
C GLN A 543 9.38 -24.43 22.19
N THR A 544 9.32 -23.26 22.81
CA THR A 544 9.91 -22.00 22.28
C THR A 544 11.32 -21.69 22.79
N GLY A 545 11.94 -22.55 23.61
CA GLY A 545 13.20 -22.26 24.32
C GLY A 545 14.45 -22.05 23.46
N ASN A 546 14.35 -22.17 22.13
CA ASN A 546 15.40 -21.84 21.16
C ASN A 546 15.03 -20.66 20.24
N VAL A 547 13.83 -20.08 20.38
CA VAL A 547 13.36 -18.95 19.56
C VAL A 547 14.14 -17.69 19.94
N THR A 548 14.63 -16.99 18.91
CA THR A 548 15.36 -15.71 19.03
C THR A 548 14.55 -14.53 18.49
N THR A 549 13.60 -14.78 17.58
CA THR A 549 12.62 -13.78 17.11
C THR A 549 11.23 -14.39 16.95
N MET A 550 10.23 -13.66 17.41
CA MET A 550 8.81 -13.93 17.18
C MET A 550 8.06 -12.68 16.69
N ARG A 551 8.78 -11.77 16.00
CA ARG A 551 8.22 -10.49 15.54
C ARG A 551 6.92 -10.69 14.76
N GLY A 552 5.83 -10.03 15.16
CA GLY A 552 4.54 -10.09 14.47
C GLY A 552 3.85 -11.46 14.44
N ILE A 553 4.25 -12.43 15.27
CA ILE A 553 3.76 -13.82 15.22
C ILE A 553 2.22 -13.94 15.27
N PHE A 554 1.54 -13.10 16.05
CA PHE A 554 0.08 -13.00 16.11
C PHE A 554 -0.44 -11.64 15.64
N THR A 555 0.23 -10.97 14.70
CA THR A 555 -0.31 -9.75 14.07
C THR A 555 -1.68 -10.04 13.45
N LYS A 556 -2.72 -9.28 13.81
CA LYS A 556 -4.06 -9.30 13.18
C LYS A 556 -4.69 -10.70 13.04
N VAL A 557 -4.60 -11.53 14.09
CA VAL A 557 -5.42 -12.75 14.24
C VAL A 557 -6.81 -12.40 14.79
N SER A 558 -7.50 -11.47 14.11
CA SER A 558 -8.56 -10.62 14.67
C SER A 558 -9.84 -11.31 15.17
N GLN A 559 -9.97 -12.64 15.06
CA GLN A 559 -11.10 -13.42 15.63
C GLN A 559 -10.69 -14.27 16.85
N VAL A 560 -9.39 -14.33 17.19
CA VAL A 560 -8.90 -15.04 18.37
C VAL A 560 -9.17 -14.23 19.63
N LYS A 561 -9.89 -14.82 20.58
CA LYS A 561 -10.23 -14.18 21.87
C LYS A 561 -9.22 -14.41 22.98
N ASN A 562 -8.52 -15.55 22.93
CA ASN A 562 -7.55 -15.99 23.93
C ASN A 562 -6.39 -16.71 23.23
N LEU A 563 -5.14 -16.41 23.64
CA LEU A 563 -3.93 -17.06 23.14
C LEU A 563 -3.25 -17.86 24.26
N PRO A 564 -3.10 -19.20 24.15
CA PRO A 564 -2.64 -20.05 25.25
C PRO A 564 -1.10 -20.08 25.35
N VAL A 565 -0.46 -18.91 25.46
CA VAL A 565 0.99 -18.73 25.31
C VAL A 565 1.77 -18.64 26.63
N GLY A 566 1.12 -18.85 27.77
CA GLY A 566 1.75 -18.70 29.10
C GLY A 566 2.78 -19.76 29.48
N LYS A 567 2.83 -20.89 28.75
CA LYS A 567 3.86 -21.93 28.92
C LYS A 567 5.13 -21.65 28.11
N TRP A 568 5.16 -20.60 27.28
CA TRP A 568 6.27 -20.33 26.38
C TRP A 568 7.51 -19.85 27.14
N ASN A 569 8.66 -20.45 26.82
CA ASN A 569 9.96 -19.99 27.27
C ASN A 569 10.49 -18.92 26.29
N THR A 570 10.50 -17.67 26.73
CA THR A 570 10.94 -16.51 25.92
C THR A 570 12.36 -16.06 26.21
N ALA A 571 13.13 -16.77 27.06
CA ALA A 571 14.39 -16.27 27.63
C ALA A 571 15.51 -15.97 26.61
N LYS A 572 15.43 -16.52 25.39
CA LYS A 572 16.37 -16.25 24.27
C LYS A 572 15.83 -15.27 23.24
N VAL A 573 14.59 -14.82 23.36
CA VAL A 573 13.94 -13.94 22.38
C VAL A 573 14.50 -12.53 22.52
N VAL A 574 15.02 -12.01 21.41
CA VAL A 574 15.60 -10.67 21.28
C VAL A 574 14.59 -9.70 20.67
N ASP A 575 13.83 -10.18 19.68
CA ASP A 575 12.84 -9.37 18.96
C ASP A 575 11.41 -9.83 19.28
N MET A 576 10.65 -8.94 19.93
CA MET A 576 9.23 -9.08 20.25
C MET A 576 8.38 -7.95 19.63
N GLY A 577 8.88 -7.26 18.59
CA GLY A 577 8.10 -6.23 17.92
C GLY A 577 6.79 -6.80 17.36
N GLN A 578 5.68 -6.06 17.49
CA GLN A 578 4.36 -6.41 16.92
C GLN A 578 3.76 -7.77 17.33
N VAL A 579 4.28 -8.49 18.34
CA VAL A 579 3.85 -9.88 18.65
C VAL A 579 2.33 -10.04 18.73
N PHE A 580 1.61 -9.06 19.30
CA PHE A 580 0.15 -9.05 19.40
C PHE A 580 -0.53 -7.94 18.58
N TYR A 581 0.13 -7.30 17.60
CA TYR A 581 -0.42 -6.11 16.91
C TYR A 581 -1.80 -6.32 16.25
N GLY A 582 -2.83 -5.57 16.67
CA GLY A 582 -4.12 -5.45 15.97
C GLY A 582 -5.14 -6.57 16.22
N ASN A 583 -5.17 -7.14 17.41
CA ASN A 583 -6.07 -8.20 17.82
C ASN A 583 -7.31 -7.68 18.55
N LEU A 584 -8.22 -7.07 17.79
CA LEU A 584 -9.44 -6.41 18.27
C LEU A 584 -10.36 -7.25 19.18
N GLN A 585 -10.28 -8.59 19.12
CA GLN A 585 -11.11 -9.51 19.93
C GLN A 585 -10.38 -10.12 21.14
N LEU A 586 -9.09 -9.86 21.30
CA LEU A 586 -8.25 -10.42 22.36
C LEU A 586 -8.53 -9.68 23.68
N THR A 587 -9.09 -10.38 24.67
CA THR A 587 -9.52 -9.74 25.94
C THR A 587 -8.50 -9.82 27.06
N SER A 588 -7.62 -10.83 27.04
CA SER A 588 -6.58 -11.07 28.05
C SER A 588 -5.41 -11.87 27.49
N LEU A 589 -4.27 -11.80 28.17
CA LEU A 589 -3.03 -12.50 27.80
C LEU A 589 -2.32 -13.09 29.03
N PRO A 590 -2.05 -14.41 29.08
CA PRO A 590 -1.33 -15.06 30.17
C PRO A 590 0.19 -14.96 29.94
N ILE A 591 0.75 -13.76 30.09
CA ILE A 591 2.15 -13.44 29.73
C ILE A 591 2.98 -12.86 30.89
N GLU A 592 2.40 -12.81 32.09
CA GLU A 592 3.05 -12.31 33.31
C GLU A 592 4.33 -13.07 33.68
N ASN A 593 4.41 -14.35 33.30
CA ASN A 593 5.55 -15.24 33.58
C ASN A 593 6.64 -15.25 32.48
N TRP A 594 6.50 -14.46 31.41
CA TRP A 594 7.48 -14.41 30.33
C TRP A 594 8.83 -13.81 30.78
N ASN A 595 9.94 -14.47 30.41
CA ASN A 595 11.29 -13.95 30.63
C ASN A 595 11.71 -13.05 29.46
N THR A 596 11.73 -11.75 29.69
CA THR A 596 12.09 -10.73 28.68
C THR A 596 13.53 -10.24 28.78
N SER A 597 14.38 -10.84 29.62
CA SER A 597 15.74 -10.34 29.94
C SER A 597 16.74 -10.34 28.76
N SER A 598 16.36 -10.90 27.61
CA SER A 598 17.11 -10.86 26.35
C SER A 598 16.50 -9.93 25.30
N ALA A 599 15.28 -9.43 25.52
CA ALA A 599 14.56 -8.63 24.55
C ALA A 599 15.19 -7.23 24.39
N THR A 600 15.27 -6.76 23.14
CA THR A 600 15.74 -5.42 22.77
C THR A 600 14.65 -4.57 22.11
N ASP A 601 13.62 -5.20 21.51
CA ASP A 601 12.58 -4.52 20.73
C ASP A 601 11.16 -4.94 21.16
N PHE A 602 10.37 -3.98 21.64
CA PHE A 602 8.95 -4.08 21.99
C PHE A 602 8.06 -3.17 21.09
N SER A 603 8.57 -2.66 19.96
CA SER A 603 7.79 -1.74 19.12
C SER A 603 6.44 -2.32 18.72
N GLN A 604 5.37 -1.54 18.92
CA GLN A 604 3.98 -1.89 18.61
C GLN A 604 3.50 -3.22 19.21
N LEU A 605 4.12 -3.70 20.30
CA LEU A 605 3.88 -5.03 20.89
C LEU A 605 2.40 -5.36 21.14
N PHE A 606 1.62 -4.39 21.64
CA PHE A 606 0.17 -4.49 21.90
C PHE A 606 -0.62 -3.39 21.15
N ALA A 607 -0.05 -2.78 20.11
CA ALA A 607 -0.71 -1.67 19.44
C ALA A 607 -1.98 -2.13 18.71
N GLU A 608 -3.02 -1.30 18.72
CA GLU A 608 -4.36 -1.57 18.18
C GLU A 608 -5.14 -2.71 18.89
N ASP A 609 -4.66 -3.23 20.03
CA ASP A 609 -5.37 -4.23 20.85
C ASP A 609 -6.47 -3.60 21.72
N SER A 610 -7.47 -3.02 21.05
CA SER A 610 -8.61 -2.35 21.70
C SER A 610 -9.51 -3.29 22.54
N GLY A 611 -9.38 -4.61 22.38
CA GLY A 611 -10.08 -5.59 23.23
C GLY A 611 -9.43 -5.84 24.60
N LEU A 612 -8.14 -5.53 24.77
CA LEU A 612 -7.40 -5.85 25.99
C LEU A 612 -7.81 -4.91 27.14
N GLN A 613 -8.27 -5.51 28.25
CA GLN A 613 -8.70 -4.76 29.44
C GLN A 613 -7.60 -4.64 30.51
N THR A 614 -6.72 -5.62 30.67
CA THR A 614 -5.70 -5.60 31.73
C THR A 614 -4.39 -6.22 31.28
N LEU A 615 -3.26 -5.59 31.62
CA LEU A 615 -1.93 -6.15 31.45
C LEU A 615 -1.08 -6.01 32.72
N SER A 616 -0.59 -7.15 33.22
CA SER A 616 0.24 -7.26 34.42
C SER A 616 1.69 -7.57 34.01
N LEU A 617 2.47 -6.54 33.69
CA LEU A 617 3.83 -6.67 33.13
C LEU A 617 4.93 -6.32 34.15
N GLY A 618 4.57 -6.18 35.43
CA GLY A 618 5.48 -5.80 36.51
C GLY A 618 6.62 -6.78 36.79
N ALA A 619 6.53 -8.04 36.34
CA ALA A 619 7.61 -9.02 36.46
C ALA A 619 8.63 -8.99 35.30
N TRP A 620 8.36 -8.22 34.24
CA TRP A 620 9.19 -8.20 33.04
C TRP A 620 10.49 -7.42 33.26
N ASN A 621 11.62 -8.03 32.89
CA ASN A 621 12.91 -7.36 32.86
C ASN A 621 13.12 -6.68 31.50
N THR A 622 13.03 -5.35 31.48
CA THR A 622 13.17 -4.54 30.25
C THR A 622 14.53 -3.85 30.12
N THR A 623 15.52 -4.20 30.95
CA THR A 623 16.82 -3.48 31.05
C THR A 623 17.62 -3.40 29.74
N LYS A 624 17.40 -4.32 28.80
CA LYS A 624 18.03 -4.34 27.47
C LYS A 624 17.14 -3.78 26.35
N VAL A 625 15.87 -3.47 26.63
CA VAL A 625 14.93 -2.96 25.62
C VAL A 625 15.33 -1.53 25.25
N THR A 626 15.61 -1.33 23.96
CA THR A 626 15.97 -0.03 23.38
C THR A 626 14.81 0.57 22.59
N ASN A 627 13.86 -0.24 22.13
CA ASN A 627 12.71 0.22 21.34
C ASN A 627 11.38 -0.05 22.05
N PHE A 628 10.70 1.04 22.45
CA PHE A 628 9.37 1.08 23.05
C PHE A 628 8.38 1.92 22.20
N GLU A 629 8.64 2.08 20.91
CA GLU A 629 7.77 2.87 20.03
C GLU A 629 6.36 2.27 19.95
N SER A 630 5.33 3.09 20.20
CA SER A 630 3.91 2.72 20.08
C SER A 630 3.45 1.47 20.86
N VAL A 631 4.17 1.01 21.91
CA VAL A 631 3.92 -0.27 22.60
C VAL A 631 2.44 -0.53 22.95
N PHE A 632 1.74 0.48 23.50
CA PHE A 632 0.34 0.42 23.93
C PHE A 632 -0.57 1.35 23.12
N GLN A 633 -0.18 1.70 21.89
CA GLN A 633 -0.93 2.61 21.03
C GLN A 633 -2.35 2.08 20.75
N ASN A 634 -3.36 2.92 20.88
CA ASN A 634 -4.78 2.60 20.65
C ASN A 634 -5.31 1.37 21.44
N THR A 635 -4.77 1.12 22.63
CA THR A 635 -5.31 0.12 23.57
C THR A 635 -6.47 0.71 24.40
N SER A 636 -7.27 -0.14 25.04
CA SER A 636 -8.38 0.27 25.92
C SER A 636 -8.28 -0.33 27.33
N LEU A 637 -7.05 -0.41 27.85
CA LEU A 637 -6.72 -1.00 29.14
C LEU A 637 -7.39 -0.25 30.30
N ASP A 638 -8.01 -0.96 31.24
CA ASP A 638 -8.41 -0.44 32.55
C ASP A 638 -7.22 -0.36 33.53
N LYS A 639 -6.35 -1.37 33.51
CA LYS A 639 -5.16 -1.44 34.38
C LYS A 639 -3.91 -1.84 33.58
N LEU A 640 -2.84 -1.07 33.77
CA LEU A 640 -1.51 -1.36 33.24
C LEU A 640 -0.46 -1.31 34.37
N ASP A 641 0.20 -2.43 34.62
CA ASP A 641 1.27 -2.56 35.61
C ASP A 641 2.65 -2.66 34.94
N LEU A 642 3.49 -1.64 35.15
CA LEU A 642 4.86 -1.52 34.64
C LEU A 642 5.87 -1.41 35.81
N THR A 643 5.56 -1.93 37.00
CA THR A 643 6.37 -1.72 38.22
C THR A 643 7.80 -2.24 38.16
N GLY A 644 8.09 -3.30 37.38
CA GLY A 644 9.44 -3.80 37.13
C GLY A 644 10.16 -3.18 35.93
N TRP A 645 9.49 -2.31 35.15
CA TRP A 645 10.07 -1.79 33.92
C TRP A 645 11.21 -0.82 34.21
N ASN A 646 12.34 -1.08 33.57
CA ASN A 646 13.50 -0.20 33.50
C ASN A 646 13.64 0.28 32.05
N THR A 647 13.36 1.57 31.82
CA THR A 647 13.36 2.16 30.47
C THR A 647 14.63 2.96 30.18
N ASN A 648 15.65 2.94 31.05
CA ASN A 648 16.84 3.79 30.91
C ASN A 648 17.70 3.48 29.67
N SER A 649 17.55 2.29 29.09
CA SER A 649 18.20 1.89 27.82
C SER A 649 17.43 2.32 26.57
N ALA A 650 16.25 2.95 26.71
CA ALA A 650 15.41 3.33 25.57
C ALA A 650 16.10 4.36 24.67
N GLN A 651 16.09 4.06 23.37
CA GLN A 651 16.54 4.92 22.27
C GLN A 651 15.33 5.48 21.52
N THR A 652 14.26 4.69 21.39
CA THR A 652 12.96 5.08 20.82
C THR A 652 11.83 4.71 21.77
N TYR A 653 10.89 5.62 21.97
CA TYR A 653 9.73 5.49 22.88
C TYR A 653 8.56 6.38 22.44
N THR A 654 8.59 6.85 21.19
CA THR A 654 7.57 7.74 20.64
C THR A 654 6.22 7.04 20.64
N ASN A 655 5.14 7.76 20.99
CA ASN A 655 3.77 7.27 20.96
C ASN A 655 3.48 6.04 21.85
N ALA A 656 4.38 5.65 22.77
CA ALA A 656 4.26 4.45 23.60
C ALA A 656 2.89 4.27 24.28
N PHE A 657 2.24 5.37 24.69
CA PHE A 657 0.91 5.38 25.31
C PHE A 657 -0.18 6.04 24.46
N SER A 658 0.09 6.34 23.19
CA SER A 658 -0.78 7.16 22.32
C SER A 658 -2.12 6.47 22.06
N SER A 659 -3.14 6.86 22.83
CA SER A 659 -4.50 6.27 22.82
C SER A 659 -5.53 7.38 23.07
N LYS A 660 -6.81 7.12 22.79
CA LYS A 660 -7.88 8.11 23.04
C LYS A 660 -7.97 8.50 24.53
N LEU A 661 -7.80 7.53 25.43
CA LEU A 661 -7.76 7.70 26.88
C LEU A 661 -6.63 6.81 27.44
N PRO A 662 -6.00 7.19 28.56
CA PRO A 662 -5.00 6.37 29.22
C PRO A 662 -5.68 5.29 30.08
N PRO A 663 -4.95 4.29 30.61
CA PRO A 663 -5.55 3.35 31.53
C PRO A 663 -6.09 4.01 32.80
N LYS A 664 -7.18 3.47 33.37
CA LYS A 664 -7.78 3.97 34.63
C LYS A 664 -6.83 3.85 35.81
N ARG A 665 -5.94 2.85 35.78
CA ARG A 665 -4.85 2.62 36.74
C ARG A 665 -3.54 2.35 36.01
N LEU A 666 -2.51 3.14 36.32
CA LEU A 666 -1.15 3.01 35.81
C LEU A 666 -0.19 2.84 36.98
N LEU A 667 0.55 1.74 37.03
CA LEU A 667 1.54 1.48 38.07
C LEU A 667 2.94 1.60 37.49
N LEU A 668 3.75 2.52 38.04
CA LEU A 668 5.11 2.81 37.56
C LEU A 668 6.15 2.58 38.66
N GLY A 669 7.25 1.93 38.28
CA GLY A 669 8.34 1.56 39.18
C GLY A 669 9.45 2.61 39.33
N PRO A 670 10.35 2.46 40.32
CA PRO A 670 11.45 3.39 40.55
C PRO A 670 12.50 3.42 39.41
N SER A 671 12.54 2.37 38.57
CA SER A 671 13.42 2.29 37.40
C SER A 671 12.78 2.81 36.11
N PHE A 672 11.50 3.18 36.13
CA PHE A 672 10.81 3.76 34.98
C PHE A 672 11.29 5.20 34.77
N ASN A 673 11.57 5.58 33.53
CA ASN A 673 12.11 6.88 33.17
C ASN A 673 11.42 7.41 31.89
N PHE A 674 10.72 8.53 32.03
CA PHE A 674 10.09 9.25 30.91
C PHE A 674 11.07 10.16 30.14
N PHE A 675 12.35 10.24 30.56
CA PHE A 675 13.37 11.16 30.04
C PHE A 675 12.97 12.64 30.10
N LYS A 676 12.04 12.97 31.01
CA LYS A 676 11.41 14.30 31.14
C LYS A 676 10.80 14.80 29.82
N SER A 677 10.28 13.88 29.01
CA SER A 677 9.84 14.13 27.64
C SER A 677 8.38 13.73 27.43
N GLU A 678 7.62 14.58 26.74
CA GLU A 678 6.23 14.28 26.36
C GLU A 678 6.14 13.30 25.17
N SER A 679 7.25 12.92 24.53
CA SER A 679 7.26 12.02 23.35
C SER A 679 6.64 10.65 23.59
N TRP A 680 6.49 10.22 24.85
CA TRP A 680 5.73 9.01 25.21
C TRP A 680 4.23 9.11 24.87
N HIS A 681 3.72 10.34 24.69
CA HIS A 681 2.33 10.68 24.40
C HIS A 681 1.33 9.98 25.33
N LEU A 682 1.53 10.10 26.64
CA LEU A 682 0.52 9.70 27.63
C LEU A 682 -0.66 10.69 27.55
N PRO A 683 -1.86 10.29 27.10
CA PRO A 683 -3.03 11.17 27.08
C PRO A 683 -3.47 11.54 28.50
N ASN A 684 -4.19 12.66 28.67
CA ASN A 684 -4.81 13.00 29.95
C ASN A 684 -5.97 12.04 30.26
N PRO A 685 -6.26 11.73 31.54
CA PRO A 685 -7.50 11.09 31.97
C PRO A 685 -8.75 11.81 31.47
N SER A 686 -9.91 11.15 31.53
CA SER A 686 -11.18 11.79 31.17
C SER A 686 -11.47 13.02 32.05
N SER A 687 -12.11 14.03 31.46
CA SER A 687 -12.71 15.18 32.15
C SER A 687 -14.24 15.07 32.26
N GLU A 688 -14.80 13.91 31.93
CA GLU A 688 -16.22 13.60 32.16
C GLU A 688 -16.44 13.29 33.64
N ALA A 689 -17.47 13.87 34.25
CA ALA A 689 -17.79 13.69 35.66
C ALA A 689 -17.92 12.19 36.03
N PRO A 690 -17.28 11.71 37.12
CA PRO A 690 -16.70 12.48 38.23
C PRO A 690 -15.22 12.86 38.07
N TYR A 691 -14.61 12.68 36.90
CA TYR A 691 -13.17 12.85 36.69
C TYR A 691 -12.77 14.27 36.29
N ILE A 692 -11.56 14.69 36.69
CA ILE A 692 -11.07 16.08 36.51
C ILE A 692 -9.94 16.24 35.48
N GLY A 693 -9.77 15.29 34.57
CA GLY A 693 -8.74 15.33 33.52
C GLY A 693 -7.29 15.18 34.02
N LYS A 694 -7.08 14.73 35.25
CA LYS A 694 -5.76 14.62 35.92
C LYS A 694 -5.58 13.24 36.56
N TRP A 695 -4.34 12.84 36.77
CA TRP A 695 -3.96 11.65 37.55
C TRP A 695 -3.89 12.00 39.04
N ARG A 696 -4.35 11.09 39.91
CA ARG A 696 -4.10 11.11 41.37
C ARG A 696 -3.03 10.07 41.69
N SER A 697 -1.92 10.48 42.32
CA SER A 697 -0.94 9.55 42.85
C SER A 697 -1.43 8.97 44.17
N LEU A 698 -1.48 7.65 44.31
CA LEU A 698 -1.83 7.00 45.57
C LEU A 698 -0.72 7.10 46.62
N ASN A 699 0.53 7.33 46.20
CA ASN A 699 1.70 7.46 47.07
C ASN A 699 1.72 8.81 47.79
N ASN A 700 1.77 9.92 47.05
CA ASN A 700 1.92 11.27 47.62
C ASN A 700 0.61 12.10 47.69
N LYS A 701 -0.52 11.51 47.27
CA LYS A 701 -1.89 12.10 47.25
C LYS A 701 -2.06 13.38 46.41
N LYS A 702 -1.08 13.77 45.59
CA LYS A 702 -1.17 14.93 44.69
C LYS A 702 -1.78 14.55 43.33
N VAL A 703 -2.22 15.57 42.60
CA VAL A 703 -2.73 15.44 41.23
C VAL A 703 -1.77 16.01 40.19
N TYR A 704 -1.78 15.42 38.98
CA TYR A 704 -0.85 15.70 37.89
C TYR A 704 -1.59 15.68 36.53
N THR A 705 -1.28 16.60 35.62
CA THR A 705 -1.56 16.35 34.19
C THR A 705 -0.63 15.25 33.66
N SER A 706 -0.92 14.66 32.50
CA SER A 706 0.01 13.68 31.90
C SER A 706 1.34 14.34 31.50
N ALA A 707 1.33 15.60 31.07
CA ALA A 707 2.55 16.38 30.83
C ALA A 707 3.36 16.59 32.12
N ASP A 708 2.71 16.96 33.23
CA ASP A 708 3.37 17.03 34.55
C ASP A 708 3.97 15.69 34.96
N LEU A 709 3.22 14.60 34.79
CA LEU A 709 3.67 13.26 35.15
C LEU A 709 4.91 12.89 34.32
N MET A 710 4.86 13.00 32.99
CA MET A 710 6.00 12.68 32.12
C MET A 710 7.24 13.57 32.37
N THR A 711 7.05 14.85 32.67
CA THR A 711 8.17 15.81 32.85
C THR A 711 8.76 15.82 34.25
N LYS A 712 8.00 15.42 35.29
CA LYS A 712 8.38 15.51 36.71
C LYS A 712 8.62 14.16 37.38
N TYR A 713 8.21 13.03 36.79
CA TYR A 713 8.44 11.70 37.35
C TYR A 713 9.93 11.48 37.68
N ASP A 714 10.22 11.06 38.91
CA ASP A 714 11.57 10.91 39.44
C ASP A 714 11.88 9.50 39.95
N GLY A 715 10.91 8.57 39.90
CA GLY A 715 11.02 7.21 40.44
C GLY A 715 11.18 7.14 41.95
N LYS A 716 10.96 8.24 42.69
CA LYS A 716 11.24 8.35 44.14
C LYS A 716 10.11 9.03 44.92
N THR A 717 9.78 10.27 44.57
CA THR A 717 8.69 11.05 45.19
C THR A 717 7.41 11.02 44.36
N ILE A 718 7.54 10.77 43.05
CA ILE A 718 6.47 10.52 42.08
C ILE A 718 6.75 9.11 41.53
N VAL A 719 6.12 8.11 42.16
CA VAL A 719 6.31 6.67 41.90
C VAL A 719 5.12 5.88 42.48
N GLY A 720 4.84 4.69 41.96
CA GLY A 720 3.78 3.80 42.46
C GLY A 720 2.53 3.80 41.59
N GLU A 721 1.36 3.61 42.20
CA GLU A 721 0.06 3.58 41.52
C GLU A 721 -0.51 4.99 41.32
N PHE A 722 -0.96 5.24 40.09
CA PHE A 722 -1.68 6.42 39.66
C PHE A 722 -3.05 5.99 39.14
N GLU A 723 -4.09 6.72 39.53
CA GLU A 723 -5.46 6.49 39.07
C GLU A 723 -6.07 7.79 38.53
N TRP A 724 -7.19 7.73 37.82
CA TRP A 724 -7.90 8.95 37.40
C TRP A 724 -8.40 9.72 38.63
N ALA A 725 -8.03 11.00 38.72
CA ALA A 725 -8.44 11.86 39.83
C ALA A 725 -9.95 12.16 39.73
N THR A 726 -10.66 11.91 40.82
CA THR A 726 -12.06 12.31 41.01
C THR A 726 -12.14 13.66 41.70
N GLY A 727 -13.10 14.48 41.30
CA GLY A 727 -13.42 15.77 41.91
C GLY A 727 -14.82 15.79 42.49
N ASN A 728 -15.18 16.90 43.15
CA ASN A 728 -16.58 17.14 43.52
C ASN A 728 -17.35 17.57 42.27
N THR A 729 -18.61 17.14 42.18
CA THR A 729 -19.43 17.26 40.97
C THR A 729 -20.54 18.27 41.17
N ILE A 730 -20.63 19.22 40.24
CA ILE A 730 -21.76 20.14 40.13
C ILE A 730 -22.72 19.56 39.09
N THR A 731 -23.95 19.27 39.51
CA THR A 731 -25.05 18.94 38.59
C THR A 731 -25.77 20.23 38.22
N VAL A 732 -25.81 20.55 36.92
CA VAL A 732 -26.47 21.75 36.39
C VAL A 732 -27.85 21.36 35.89
N LYS A 733 -28.89 21.97 36.47
CA LYS A 733 -30.28 21.80 36.08
C LYS A 733 -30.76 23.00 35.30
N TYR A 734 -31.57 22.76 34.28
CA TYR A 734 -32.18 23.79 33.44
C TYR A 734 -33.69 23.72 33.65
N VAL A 735 -34.28 24.74 34.28
CA VAL A 735 -35.70 24.72 34.67
C VAL A 735 -36.42 26.03 34.36
N ASP A 736 -37.75 25.95 34.24
CA ASP A 736 -38.60 27.15 34.26
C ASP A 736 -38.87 27.64 35.70
N ALA A 737 -39.56 28.78 35.82
CA ALA A 737 -39.96 29.36 37.11
C ALA A 737 -40.89 28.46 37.96
N ALA A 738 -41.48 27.40 37.40
CA ALA A 738 -42.25 26.39 38.12
C ALA A 738 -41.40 25.16 38.53
N GLY A 739 -40.10 25.17 38.23
CA GLY A 739 -39.17 24.08 38.53
C GLY A 739 -39.22 22.91 37.55
N LYS A 740 -39.94 23.04 36.42
CA LYS A 740 -40.03 21.99 35.39
C LYS A 740 -38.71 21.93 34.61
N SER A 741 -38.14 20.73 34.47
CA SER A 741 -36.94 20.51 33.64
C SER A 741 -37.23 20.85 32.17
N LEU A 742 -36.34 21.64 31.57
CA LEU A 742 -36.37 22.09 30.17
C LEU A 742 -35.33 21.39 29.30
N ALA A 743 -34.26 20.87 29.90
CA ALA A 743 -33.20 20.12 29.24
C ALA A 743 -32.58 19.10 30.23
N PRO A 744 -31.92 18.03 29.74
CA PRO A 744 -31.24 17.06 30.60
C PRO A 744 -30.16 17.71 31.48
N ASP A 745 -30.05 17.25 32.73
CA ASP A 745 -29.03 17.70 33.67
C ASP A 745 -27.61 17.45 33.10
N THR A 746 -26.75 18.47 33.10
CA THR A 746 -25.31 18.30 32.79
C THR A 746 -24.48 18.22 34.06
N LYS A 747 -23.23 17.74 33.95
CA LYS A 747 -22.32 17.59 35.09
C LYS A 747 -20.93 18.08 34.77
N ILE A 748 -20.33 18.83 35.69
CA ILE A 748 -18.92 19.20 35.66
C ILE A 748 -18.26 18.79 36.98
N SER A 749 -16.96 18.48 36.94
CA SER A 749 -16.19 18.10 38.13
C SER A 749 -14.87 18.88 38.18
N GLY A 750 -14.43 19.22 39.40
CA GLY A 750 -13.18 19.93 39.64
C GLY A 750 -12.59 19.62 41.01
N ALA A 751 -11.33 20.00 41.24
CA ALA A 751 -10.73 19.89 42.56
C ALA A 751 -11.23 21.02 43.47
N THR A 752 -11.28 20.80 44.78
CA THR A 752 -11.67 21.83 45.75
C THR A 752 -10.85 23.11 45.56
N GLY A 753 -11.53 24.23 45.32
CA GLY A 753 -10.92 25.53 45.06
C GLY A 753 -10.72 25.87 43.57
N ASP A 754 -10.81 24.91 42.64
CA ASP A 754 -10.80 25.20 41.20
C ASP A 754 -12.01 26.10 40.86
N ALA A 755 -11.80 27.14 40.04
CA ALA A 755 -12.87 28.01 39.58
C ALA A 755 -13.68 27.35 38.45
N TYR A 756 -15.00 27.57 38.43
CA TYR A 756 -15.89 27.18 37.34
C TYR A 756 -16.68 28.38 36.82
N HIS A 757 -17.09 28.29 35.56
CA HIS A 757 -18.04 29.21 34.93
C HIS A 757 -19.02 28.41 34.08
N ILE A 758 -20.24 28.24 34.57
CA ILE A 758 -21.32 27.51 33.91
C ILE A 758 -22.18 28.54 33.18
N LYS A 759 -22.08 28.54 31.84
CA LYS A 759 -22.96 29.36 31.00
C LYS A 759 -24.30 28.67 30.77
N PRO A 760 -25.40 29.43 30.58
CA PRO A 760 -26.66 28.87 30.12
C PRO A 760 -26.50 28.23 28.73
N ILE A 761 -27.34 27.24 28.45
CA ILE A 761 -27.48 26.66 27.11
C ILE A 761 -28.67 27.33 26.42
N GLU A 762 -28.70 27.30 25.10
CA GLU A 762 -29.86 27.80 24.35
C GLU A 762 -31.03 26.81 24.47
N ILE A 763 -32.21 27.30 24.86
CA ILE A 763 -33.44 26.51 25.02
C ILE A 763 -34.56 27.22 24.26
N GLN A 764 -35.20 26.52 23.31
CA GLN A 764 -36.19 27.13 22.42
C GLN A 764 -37.41 27.68 23.17
N GLY A 765 -37.74 28.95 22.96
CA GLY A 765 -38.86 29.64 23.60
C GLY A 765 -38.59 30.11 25.04
N TYR A 766 -37.35 30.00 25.52
CA TYR A 766 -36.93 30.35 26.87
C TYR A 766 -35.69 31.25 26.85
N VAL A 767 -35.59 32.16 27.82
CA VAL A 767 -34.45 33.06 27.99
C VAL A 767 -33.89 32.86 29.40
N PRO A 768 -32.56 32.67 29.57
CA PRO A 768 -31.96 32.48 30.88
C PRO A 768 -32.01 33.74 31.72
N ASP A 769 -32.30 33.59 33.02
CA ASP A 769 -32.41 34.70 33.95
C ASP A 769 -31.05 35.33 34.30
N GLN A 770 -29.99 34.55 34.13
CA GLN A 770 -28.59 34.97 34.24
C GLN A 770 -27.86 34.66 32.92
N PRO A 771 -27.92 35.55 31.92
CA PRO A 771 -27.32 35.31 30.60
C PRO A 771 -25.81 35.04 30.65
N ASP A 772 -25.10 35.70 31.57
CA ASP A 772 -23.67 35.50 31.79
C ASP A 772 -23.35 34.18 32.50
N GLY A 773 -24.35 33.50 33.08
CA GLY A 773 -24.19 32.24 33.81
C GLY A 773 -23.74 32.38 35.26
N VAL A 774 -23.43 31.25 35.88
CA VAL A 774 -22.99 31.15 37.29
C VAL A 774 -21.50 30.84 37.34
N GLN A 775 -20.77 31.62 38.13
CA GLN A 775 -19.36 31.41 38.43
C GLN A 775 -19.14 31.17 39.92
N GLY A 776 -18.13 30.38 40.26
CA GLY A 776 -17.79 30.05 41.64
C GLY A 776 -16.55 29.17 41.71
N ASN A 777 -16.32 28.56 42.87
CA ASN A 777 -15.24 27.60 43.07
C ASN A 777 -15.82 26.27 43.57
N PHE A 778 -15.29 25.15 43.09
CA PHE A 778 -15.71 23.83 43.57
C PHE A 778 -15.45 23.71 45.08
N THR A 779 -16.47 23.35 45.86
CA THR A 779 -16.33 23.13 47.30
C THR A 779 -15.91 21.70 47.61
N VAL A 780 -16.00 21.28 48.87
CA VAL A 780 -15.67 19.92 49.34
C VAL A 780 -16.83 18.92 49.24
N LYS A 781 -17.94 19.28 48.59
CA LYS A 781 -19.13 18.44 48.41
C LYS A 781 -19.67 18.60 46.99
N ASP A 782 -20.44 17.62 46.55
CA ASP A 782 -21.26 17.75 45.34
C ASP A 782 -22.33 18.82 45.52
N GLU A 783 -22.61 19.57 44.45
CA GLU A 783 -23.55 20.69 44.43
C GLU A 783 -24.56 20.56 43.30
N THR A 784 -25.67 21.29 43.39
CA THR A 784 -26.64 21.42 42.31
C THR A 784 -26.86 22.89 42.02
N ILE A 785 -26.58 23.30 40.80
CA ILE A 785 -26.82 24.67 40.31
C ILE A 785 -28.01 24.63 39.37
N THR A 786 -29.01 25.45 39.68
CA THR A 786 -30.23 25.55 38.89
C THR A 786 -30.17 26.83 38.08
N LEU A 787 -30.02 26.70 36.76
CA LEU A 787 -30.20 27.80 35.83
C LEU A 787 -31.70 27.92 35.52
N MET A 788 -32.30 29.00 36.01
CA MET A 788 -33.69 29.33 35.77
C MET A 788 -33.84 30.07 34.43
N TYR A 789 -34.89 29.73 33.70
CA TYR A 789 -35.25 30.36 32.44
C TYR A 789 -36.71 30.84 32.52
N ASN A 790 -36.94 32.06 32.07
CA ASN A 790 -38.28 32.57 31.84
C ASN A 790 -38.74 32.29 30.40
N PRO A 791 -40.05 32.09 30.15
CA PRO A 791 -40.61 32.09 28.80
C PRO A 791 -40.21 33.38 28.07
N GLY A 792 -39.68 33.26 26.86
CA GLY A 792 -39.23 34.42 26.10
C GLY A 792 -40.38 35.35 25.72
N GLY A 793 -40.16 36.65 25.80
CA GLY A 793 -41.15 37.69 25.52
C GLY A 793 -40.95 38.38 24.17
N LEU A 794 -41.98 39.09 23.73
CA LEU A 794 -41.96 39.96 22.55
C LEU A 794 -41.77 41.43 23.02
N MET A 795 -40.72 42.10 22.58
CA MET A 795 -40.30 43.41 23.12
C MET A 795 -39.60 44.29 22.08
N PHE A 796 -39.59 45.62 22.29
CA PHE A 796 -38.69 46.49 21.51
C PHE A 796 -37.28 46.44 22.13
N VAL A 797 -36.27 46.28 21.28
CA VAL A 797 -34.84 46.42 21.62
C VAL A 797 -34.44 47.89 21.53
N SER A 798 -34.99 48.63 20.57
CA SER A 798 -34.80 50.07 20.40
C SER A 798 -35.97 50.70 19.64
N ALA A 799 -36.19 51.99 19.84
CA ALA A 799 -37.15 52.79 19.07
C ALA A 799 -36.60 54.22 18.87
N PRO A 800 -36.80 54.83 17.69
CA PRO A 800 -36.33 56.19 17.41
C PRO A 800 -37.07 57.21 18.29
N GLN A 801 -36.31 58.12 18.90
CA GLN A 801 -36.88 59.25 19.66
C GLN A 801 -37.14 60.45 18.74
N THR A 802 -36.35 60.56 17.66
CA THR A 802 -36.49 61.61 16.65
C THR A 802 -36.57 61.01 15.24
N ILE A 803 -37.53 61.51 14.46
CA ILE A 803 -37.75 61.15 13.07
C ILE A 803 -37.77 62.47 12.28
N ASN A 804 -36.82 62.64 11.37
CA ASN A 804 -36.56 63.92 10.71
C ASN A 804 -36.70 63.78 9.19
N PHE A 805 -37.54 64.63 8.58
CA PHE A 805 -37.81 64.69 7.14
C PHE A 805 -37.06 65.82 6.42
N GLY A 806 -36.12 66.48 7.11
CA GLY A 806 -35.23 67.50 6.55
C GLY A 806 -35.80 68.93 6.56
N GLN A 807 -34.98 69.88 6.11
CA GLN A 807 -35.41 71.24 5.75
C GLN A 807 -35.75 71.25 4.27
N ASN A 808 -37.00 71.59 3.93
CA ASN A 808 -37.52 71.45 2.58
C ASN A 808 -38.03 72.80 2.05
N PRO A 809 -37.67 73.21 0.82
CA PRO A 809 -38.16 74.45 0.23
C PRO A 809 -39.63 74.32 -0.18
N ILE A 810 -40.37 75.43 -0.16
CA ILE A 810 -41.73 75.50 -0.70
C ILE A 810 -41.62 75.58 -2.23
N THR A 811 -41.98 74.50 -2.93
CA THR A 811 -41.87 74.39 -4.40
C THR A 811 -43.16 74.76 -5.15
N GLY A 812 -44.27 74.94 -4.41
CA GLY A 812 -45.59 75.21 -4.99
C GLY A 812 -46.29 73.96 -5.56
N LYS A 813 -45.79 72.77 -5.24
CA LYS A 813 -46.37 71.46 -5.61
C LYS A 813 -46.29 70.48 -4.42
N SER A 814 -47.03 69.39 -4.48
CA SER A 814 -46.89 68.31 -3.49
C SER A 814 -45.58 67.55 -3.69
N GLU A 815 -44.79 67.42 -2.63
CA GLU A 815 -43.48 66.76 -2.62
C GLU A 815 -43.46 65.61 -1.62
N ASN A 816 -42.63 64.60 -1.86
CA ASN A 816 -42.47 63.44 -0.97
C ASN A 816 -41.07 63.42 -0.34
N TYR A 817 -41.00 63.31 0.99
CA TYR A 817 -39.74 63.30 1.74
C TYR A 817 -39.55 61.99 2.51
N GLY A 818 -38.35 61.43 2.45
CA GLY A 818 -37.97 60.26 3.26
C GLY A 818 -37.57 60.64 4.69
N ALA A 819 -37.80 59.73 5.63
CA ALA A 819 -37.36 59.90 7.01
C ALA A 819 -35.88 59.53 7.23
N SER A 820 -35.26 60.27 8.14
CA SER A 820 -34.02 59.90 8.84
C SER A 820 -34.28 59.69 10.33
N TYR A 821 -33.51 58.81 10.97
CA TYR A 821 -33.74 58.34 12.35
C TYR A 821 -32.45 58.44 13.17
N ASP A 822 -32.58 58.67 14.48
CA ASP A 822 -31.48 58.64 15.45
C ASP A 822 -31.03 57.22 15.83
N THR A 823 -31.98 56.30 15.98
CA THR A 823 -31.74 54.86 16.13
C THR A 823 -32.74 54.04 15.33
N GLY A 824 -32.51 52.74 15.21
CA GLY A 824 -33.46 51.83 14.58
C GLY A 824 -34.68 51.54 15.46
N LEU A 825 -35.83 51.26 14.84
CA LEU A 825 -36.95 50.60 15.52
C LEU A 825 -36.71 49.10 15.41
N VAL A 826 -36.19 48.46 16.47
CA VAL A 826 -35.81 47.04 16.48
C VAL A 826 -36.71 46.29 17.45
N ILE A 827 -37.27 45.16 17.00
CA ILE A 827 -38.13 44.28 17.79
C ILE A 827 -37.46 42.91 17.92
N GLN A 828 -37.48 42.33 19.12
CA GLN A 828 -37.01 40.97 19.35
C GLN A 828 -38.16 40.13 19.90
N ASP A 829 -38.30 38.92 19.37
CA ASP A 829 -39.25 37.93 19.87
C ASP A 829 -38.49 36.73 20.44
N GLY A 830 -38.53 36.58 21.75
CA GLY A 830 -37.95 35.45 22.47
C GLY A 830 -38.84 34.21 22.52
N ARG A 831 -40.09 34.28 22.03
CA ARG A 831 -41.03 33.16 22.03
C ARG A 831 -40.57 32.04 21.09
N SER A 832 -41.29 30.92 21.07
CA SER A 832 -40.96 29.78 20.20
C SER A 832 -40.94 30.16 18.72
N ILE A 833 -39.97 29.62 17.97
CA ILE A 833 -39.88 29.78 16.51
C ILE A 833 -41.22 29.40 15.87
N GLY A 834 -41.68 30.21 14.91
CA GLY A 834 -42.99 30.09 14.29
C GLY A 834 -44.10 30.92 14.95
N SER A 835 -43.87 31.50 16.13
CA SER A 835 -44.75 32.52 16.73
C SER A 835 -44.92 33.73 15.79
N THR A 836 -46.07 34.38 15.82
CA THR A 836 -46.33 35.60 15.03
C THR A 836 -46.47 36.84 15.90
N TRP A 837 -46.09 38.00 15.37
CA TRP A 837 -46.34 39.30 15.98
C TRP A 837 -46.72 40.37 14.96
N SER A 838 -47.34 41.45 15.46
CA SER A 838 -47.90 42.53 14.64
C SER A 838 -47.64 43.89 15.30
N LEU A 839 -47.26 44.88 14.49
CA LEU A 839 -46.91 46.23 14.93
C LEU A 839 -47.88 47.26 14.33
N ASN A 840 -48.46 48.07 15.22
CA ASN A 840 -49.25 49.24 14.86
C ASN A 840 -48.41 50.52 14.98
N ALA A 841 -48.71 51.49 14.12
CA ALA A 841 -48.22 52.86 14.16
C ALA A 841 -49.40 53.83 14.23
N THR A 842 -49.32 54.84 15.10
CA THR A 842 -50.38 55.84 15.29
C THR A 842 -49.79 57.23 15.20
N LEU A 843 -50.21 58.04 14.22
CA LEU A 843 -49.88 59.46 14.16
C LEU A 843 -50.76 60.23 15.16
N SER A 844 -50.20 61.21 15.86
CA SER A 844 -50.93 62.07 16.82
C SER A 844 -52.20 62.68 16.21
N ALA A 845 -53.29 62.75 16.98
CA ALA A 845 -54.61 63.20 16.50
C ALA A 845 -54.63 64.63 15.95
N SER A 846 -53.72 65.49 16.42
CA SER A 846 -53.51 66.85 15.89
C SER A 846 -52.88 66.88 14.48
N GLY A 847 -52.44 65.73 13.95
CA GLY A 847 -51.59 65.65 12.76
C GLY A 847 -50.25 66.37 12.99
N PHE A 848 -49.69 66.90 11.91
CA PHE A 848 -48.53 67.79 11.95
C PHE A 848 -49.00 69.22 12.26
N THR A 849 -48.46 69.82 13.32
CA THR A 849 -48.76 71.20 13.71
C THR A 849 -47.50 72.06 13.67
N SER A 850 -47.67 73.32 13.27
CA SER A 850 -46.59 74.30 13.20
C SER A 850 -46.18 74.78 14.60
N LYS A 851 -44.88 74.91 14.85
CA LYS A 851 -44.35 75.33 16.17
C LYS A 851 -44.65 76.79 16.48
N GLN A 852 -44.68 77.68 15.48
CA GLN A 852 -44.86 79.12 15.74
C GLN A 852 -46.33 79.56 15.72
N SER A 853 -47.15 78.99 14.81
CA SER A 853 -48.52 79.44 14.55
C SER A 853 -49.62 78.47 14.99
N ALA A 854 -49.26 77.27 15.46
CA ALA A 854 -50.17 76.17 15.79
C ALA A 854 -51.11 75.73 14.65
N ARG A 855 -50.86 76.17 13.40
CA ARG A 855 -51.65 75.77 12.24
C ARG A 855 -51.35 74.32 11.86
N PRO A 856 -52.38 73.53 11.45
CA PRO A 856 -52.17 72.18 10.95
C PRO A 856 -51.55 72.20 9.55
N LEU A 857 -50.66 71.26 9.29
CA LEU A 857 -50.16 70.93 7.96
C LEU A 857 -50.90 69.70 7.45
N ALA A 858 -51.53 69.82 6.28
CA ALA A 858 -52.25 68.74 5.61
C ALA A 858 -51.30 67.73 4.94
N ALA A 859 -50.21 67.36 5.61
CA ALA A 859 -49.26 66.37 5.14
C ALA A 859 -49.75 64.94 5.40
N VAL A 860 -49.44 64.04 4.49
CA VAL A 860 -49.78 62.62 4.56
C VAL A 860 -48.51 61.85 4.91
N LEU A 861 -48.47 61.28 6.11
CA LEU A 861 -47.40 60.36 6.51
C LEU A 861 -47.82 58.93 6.15
N SER A 862 -46.95 58.20 5.46
CA SER A 862 -47.12 56.78 5.15
C SER A 862 -45.94 55.96 5.67
N TYR A 863 -46.23 54.70 6.02
CA TYR A 863 -45.23 53.65 6.13
C TYR A 863 -45.22 52.84 4.84
N LYS A 864 -44.05 52.69 4.23
CA LYS A 864 -43.84 51.84 3.06
C LYS A 864 -43.02 50.61 3.44
N ASP A 865 -43.63 49.44 3.28
CA ASP A 865 -42.98 48.16 3.43
C ASP A 865 -42.01 47.94 2.24
N GLN A 866 -40.74 47.65 2.53
CA GLN A 866 -39.69 47.45 1.52
C GLN A 866 -39.67 46.03 0.95
N GLN A 867 -40.32 45.06 1.61
CA GLN A 867 -40.40 43.67 1.15
C GLN A 867 -41.63 43.43 0.27
N THR A 868 -42.80 43.95 0.67
CA THR A 868 -44.06 43.78 -0.07
C THR A 868 -44.37 44.93 -1.03
N GLY A 869 -43.72 46.08 -0.86
CA GLY A 869 -44.01 47.32 -1.60
C GLY A 869 -45.30 48.02 -1.19
N GLY A 870 -46.05 47.45 -0.23
CA GLY A 870 -47.30 48.00 0.28
C GLY A 870 -47.10 49.32 1.04
N GLU A 871 -48.09 50.20 0.98
CA GLU A 871 -48.05 51.52 1.61
C GLU A 871 -49.26 51.73 2.52
N SER A 872 -49.00 52.00 3.80
CA SER A 872 -50.01 52.23 4.84
C SER A 872 -50.02 53.70 5.27
N ILE A 873 -51.10 54.41 4.94
CA ILE A 873 -51.28 55.82 5.31
C ILE A 873 -51.63 55.94 6.81
N LEU A 874 -50.81 56.68 7.55
CA LEU A 874 -50.96 56.95 8.98
C LEU A 874 -51.92 58.13 9.20
N THR A 875 -53.22 57.84 9.15
CA THR A 875 -54.28 58.82 9.43
C THR A 875 -54.16 59.37 10.86
N PRO A 876 -54.16 60.71 11.09
CA PRO A 876 -54.10 61.30 12.42
C PRO A 876 -55.13 60.70 13.39
N GLY A 877 -54.67 60.28 14.56
CA GLY A 877 -55.50 59.72 15.64
C GLY A 877 -55.95 58.27 15.43
N VAL A 878 -55.60 57.62 14.33
CA VAL A 878 -56.02 56.24 14.04
C VAL A 878 -54.83 55.29 14.01
N ALA A 879 -54.90 54.24 14.82
CA ALA A 879 -53.90 53.16 14.78
C ALA A 879 -53.95 52.42 13.44
N ARG A 880 -52.78 52.21 12.84
CA ARG A 880 -52.61 51.53 11.55
C ARG A 880 -51.62 50.39 11.69
N LEU A 881 -52.01 49.22 11.21
CA LEU A 881 -51.15 48.04 11.14
C LEU A 881 -50.10 48.27 10.06
N ILE A 882 -48.82 48.24 10.44
CA ILE A 882 -47.67 48.44 9.53
C ILE A 882 -46.81 47.19 9.36
N VAL A 883 -46.84 46.27 10.33
CA VAL A 883 -46.29 44.92 10.20
C VAL A 883 -47.36 43.95 10.65
N ASN A 884 -47.76 43.01 9.78
CA ASN A 884 -48.84 42.06 10.03
C ASN A 884 -48.32 40.63 10.06
N ASN A 885 -48.54 39.93 11.18
CA ASN A 885 -48.23 38.51 11.38
C ASN A 885 -46.79 38.13 10.97
N HIS A 886 -45.82 38.97 11.31
CA HIS A 886 -44.41 38.65 11.10
C HIS A 886 -44.05 37.39 11.90
N GLN A 887 -43.52 36.38 11.22
CA GLN A 887 -43.20 35.10 11.83
C GLN A 887 -41.78 35.11 12.40
N THR A 888 -41.64 34.68 13.64
CA THR A 888 -40.37 34.59 14.35
C THR A 888 -39.57 33.41 13.82
N VAL A 889 -38.64 33.70 12.90
CA VAL A 889 -37.73 32.73 12.27
C VAL A 889 -36.41 32.57 13.04
N SER A 890 -36.08 33.51 13.92
CA SER A 890 -34.96 33.43 14.87
C SER A 890 -35.22 34.37 16.04
N ASN A 891 -34.60 34.12 17.19
CA ASN A 891 -34.75 34.95 18.39
C ASN A 891 -33.81 36.18 18.39
N GLN A 892 -33.28 36.57 17.22
CA GLN A 892 -32.47 37.77 17.01
C GLN A 892 -33.37 38.99 16.70
N GLY A 893 -32.84 40.21 16.89
CA GLY A 893 -33.59 41.44 16.67
C GLY A 893 -33.89 41.74 15.19
N VAL A 894 -35.16 42.02 14.87
CA VAL A 894 -35.68 42.40 13.56
C VAL A 894 -35.78 43.93 13.46
N ASN A 895 -35.12 44.52 12.47
CA ASN A 895 -35.13 45.97 12.26
C ASN A 895 -36.33 46.40 11.39
N ILE A 896 -37.20 47.26 11.92
CA ILE A 896 -38.44 47.72 11.28
C ILE A 896 -38.24 49.03 10.52
N LEU A 897 -37.45 49.95 11.09
CA LEU A 897 -37.09 51.27 10.56
C LEU A 897 -35.64 51.54 10.89
N GLY A 898 -34.83 52.00 9.92
CA GLY A 898 -33.44 52.38 10.18
C GLY A 898 -32.66 52.63 8.89
N GLN A 899 -31.38 52.96 9.00
CA GLN A 899 -30.56 53.34 7.84
C GLN A 899 -30.03 52.15 7.00
N LYS A 900 -30.13 50.90 7.51
CA LYS A 900 -29.74 49.68 6.79
C LYS A 900 -30.71 48.54 7.10
N THR A 901 -31.07 47.78 6.05
CA THR A 901 -31.82 46.49 6.13
C THR A 901 -33.01 46.53 7.09
N ALA A 902 -33.94 47.45 6.86
CA ALA A 902 -35.18 47.59 7.63
C ALA A 902 -36.37 47.00 6.87
N LEU A 903 -37.43 46.56 7.57
CA LEU A 903 -38.67 46.07 6.92
C LEU A 903 -39.38 47.17 6.13
N GLY A 904 -39.24 48.44 6.52
CA GLY A 904 -39.85 49.55 5.80
C GLY A 904 -39.20 50.90 6.06
N ALA A 905 -39.81 51.95 5.51
CA ALA A 905 -39.43 53.34 5.73
C ALA A 905 -40.67 54.25 5.81
N LEU A 906 -40.57 55.33 6.58
CA LEU A 906 -41.56 56.39 6.58
C LEU A 906 -41.33 57.37 5.42
N SER A 907 -42.42 57.79 4.78
CA SER A 907 -42.45 58.82 3.74
C SER A 907 -43.50 59.88 4.11
N LEU A 908 -43.17 61.15 3.95
CA LEU A 908 -44.04 62.28 4.25
C LEU A 908 -44.33 63.05 2.96
N GLN A 909 -45.57 62.98 2.48
CA GLN A 909 -46.05 63.82 1.39
C GLN A 909 -46.56 65.15 1.94
N VAL A 910 -46.00 66.27 1.47
CA VAL A 910 -46.37 67.62 1.92
C VAL A 910 -46.93 68.41 0.73
N PRO A 911 -48.17 68.95 0.81
CA PRO A 911 -48.70 69.88 -0.18
C PRO A 911 -48.05 71.27 0.01
N THR A 912 -46.90 71.50 -0.63
CA THR A 912 -46.15 72.75 -0.40
C THR A 912 -46.85 73.99 -0.97
N ASP A 913 -47.81 73.81 -1.89
CA ASP A 913 -48.74 74.86 -2.36
C ASP A 913 -49.58 75.50 -1.24
N ARG A 914 -49.68 74.83 -0.07
CA ARG A 914 -50.48 75.27 1.09
C ARG A 914 -49.68 75.34 2.39
N ALA A 915 -48.39 75.03 2.35
CA ALA A 915 -47.52 75.09 3.52
C ALA A 915 -47.02 76.52 3.75
N LEU A 916 -46.94 76.94 5.02
CA LEU A 916 -46.24 78.15 5.43
C LEU A 916 -44.82 77.81 5.89
N THR A 917 -43.88 78.75 5.76
CA THR A 917 -42.51 78.63 6.26
C THR A 917 -42.50 78.54 7.79
N ASP A 918 -42.43 77.33 8.34
CA ASP A 918 -42.41 77.03 9.78
C ASP A 918 -41.79 75.64 10.01
N THR A 919 -41.48 75.30 11.26
CA THR A 919 -41.16 73.95 11.70
C THR A 919 -42.45 73.22 12.08
N TYR A 920 -42.78 72.14 11.38
CA TYR A 920 -43.92 71.29 11.72
C TYR A 920 -43.46 70.03 12.47
N GLN A 921 -44.25 69.59 13.43
CA GLN A 921 -43.98 68.39 14.22
C GLN A 921 -45.25 67.57 14.46
N ALA A 922 -45.07 66.27 14.65
CA ALA A 922 -46.09 65.33 15.08
C ALA A 922 -45.43 64.21 15.90
N THR A 923 -46.21 63.49 16.70
CA THR A 923 -45.73 62.30 17.42
C THR A 923 -46.24 61.04 16.72
N VAL A 924 -45.38 60.05 16.52
CA VAL A 924 -45.77 58.71 16.07
C VAL A 924 -45.57 57.75 17.23
N THR A 925 -46.65 57.06 17.63
CA THR A 925 -46.62 56.04 18.68
C THR A 925 -46.61 54.66 18.05
N TRP A 926 -45.62 53.84 18.41
CA TRP A 926 -45.52 52.44 18.03
C TRP A 926 -46.21 51.56 19.09
N THR A 927 -46.96 50.55 18.68
CA THR A 927 -47.65 49.65 19.60
C THR A 927 -47.56 48.21 19.12
N LEU A 928 -46.90 47.38 19.92
CA LEU A 928 -46.64 45.97 19.63
C LEU A 928 -47.77 45.12 20.22
N ASN A 929 -48.53 44.45 19.36
CA ASN A 929 -49.70 43.69 19.79
C ASN A 929 -49.24 42.47 20.60
N GLN A 930 -49.66 42.40 21.87
CA GLN A 930 -49.18 41.43 22.88
C GLN A 930 -47.68 41.56 23.25
N GLY A 931 -47.08 42.74 23.08
CA GLY A 931 -45.74 43.03 23.59
C GLY A 931 -45.68 43.18 25.11
N VAL A 932 -44.52 42.89 25.69
CA VAL A 932 -44.16 43.20 27.09
C VAL A 932 -43.59 44.63 27.13
N PRO A 933 -43.80 45.43 28.19
CA PRO A 933 -43.13 46.73 28.33
C PRO A 933 -41.60 46.61 28.19
N ASN A 934 -40.96 47.61 27.60
CA ASN A 934 -39.51 47.62 27.40
C ASN A 934 -38.76 47.48 28.73
N ARG A 935 -37.62 46.78 28.69
CA ARG A 935 -36.64 46.76 29.79
C ARG A 935 -35.85 48.07 29.86
#